data_AF-A0A958X0N4-F1
#
_entry.id   AF-A0A958X0N4-F1
#
_cell.length_a   1.000
_cell.length_b   1.000
_cell.length_c   1.000
_cell.angle_alpha   90.00
_cell.angle_beta   90.00
_cell.angle_gamma   90.00
#
_symmetry.space_group_name_H-M   'P 1'
#
loop_
_entity.id
_entity.type
_entity.pdbx_description
1 polymer ?
#
loop_
_entity_poly.entity_id
_entity_poly.type
_entity_poly.pdbx_seq_one_letter_code
_entity_poly.pdbx_strand_id
1 'polypeptide(L)'
;MDFIHQIGRFHPLVLHLPIGFLLLAFMMELAKKEGFQKAIGFALQWGMVAAIVAAISGWCLSQEGGYEEEVLIWHQWLGIGTAFLSVVLFLLYQKKQEGKGRAYFPVFMATMLLLITAGHFGGTLTHGNGFLFGEKTAEEAPPAISNLDSAIVFKDFIQPILKEKCTGCHNESKLKGELLLTGREGILKGGKTGPLLIAGDTANSLLLQRLHLPDEEKKHMPPKGKKQPTTEEIKLLAWWIGQGADFEKTVAQTETPESIHAILVKYMAPEKKEGVFALNFQPATASSLRKLQEAGIKVYPLAQGLPWLEASFAGQRPMDMKAIEKLKAVADQLISLDLSRTDAGDEALKTIAGFPHLQTILLQNTAVTDDGLIHLEQLSFLENLNLYGTGISEKSLPVLVSLPRLKNLFLWETNIGQAAISKLQQQHPKLNIELGADEDVFGDAKLKPPAIASEKDIFRDTMSIAFELPFKGATIRYTLDGTEPDSNALVYEKPLLINRSTEVRAFSQKPGWLSSEPVRRFFARANFEINDIALTPQPDERYKGKGGKTLTDFVKGTTNFGSGAWLGYQGRHVLAMLDLGKVETVERVTVGALESDGPWIFYPKGIEISVSADGKNYKPVAKKAYPTATATKPVETNNFSVPFAPTAARFIKVKILSNLRNPPWHPAAGKPCWVFLDEIMVE
;
A
#
# COMPACT_ATOMS: atom_id res chain seq x y z
N MET A 1 32.57 16.49 -48.86
CA MET A 1 32.39 16.54 -47.39
C MET A 1 32.92 15.28 -46.71
N ASP A 2 32.68 14.07 -47.24
CA ASP A 2 33.10 12.82 -46.58
C ASP A 2 34.60 12.70 -46.28
N PHE A 3 35.47 13.13 -47.19
CA PHE A 3 36.93 13.02 -46.96
C PHE A 3 37.44 13.90 -45.81
N ILE A 4 36.88 15.10 -45.65
CA ILE A 4 37.23 16.01 -44.55
C ILE A 4 36.81 15.40 -43.21
N HIS A 5 35.60 14.83 -43.12
CA HIS A 5 35.13 14.17 -41.91
C HIS A 5 35.94 12.91 -41.58
N GLN A 6 36.36 12.13 -42.59
CA GLN A 6 37.22 10.97 -42.39
C GLN A 6 38.57 11.35 -41.79
N ILE A 7 39.23 12.41 -42.30
CA ILE A 7 40.48 12.94 -41.73
C ILE A 7 40.26 13.45 -40.30
N GLY A 8 39.15 14.17 -40.07
CA GLY A 8 38.82 14.71 -38.75
C GLY A 8 38.71 13.63 -37.66
N ARG A 9 38.15 12.47 -38.00
CA ARG A 9 37.99 11.34 -37.06
C ARG A 9 39.31 10.74 -36.57
N PHE A 10 40.43 10.99 -37.26
CA PHE A 10 41.75 10.58 -36.78
C PHE A 10 42.35 11.52 -35.74
N HIS A 11 41.78 12.72 -35.53
CA HIS A 11 42.33 13.69 -34.58
C HIS A 11 42.52 13.12 -33.16
N PRO A 12 41.55 12.41 -32.55
CA PRO A 12 41.74 11.79 -31.23
C PRO A 12 42.89 10.78 -31.18
N LEU A 13 43.18 10.10 -32.30
CA LEU A 13 44.30 9.17 -32.37
C LEU A 13 45.63 9.91 -32.45
N VAL A 14 45.72 10.92 -33.32
CA VAL A 14 46.98 11.63 -33.62
C VAL A 14 47.37 12.59 -32.49
N LEU A 15 46.42 13.18 -31.77
CA LEU A 15 46.71 14.19 -30.74
C LEU A 15 47.54 13.66 -29.57
N HIS A 16 47.55 12.34 -29.31
CA HIS A 16 48.34 11.75 -28.23
C HIS A 16 49.84 11.72 -28.53
N LEU A 17 50.22 11.69 -29.81
CA LEU A 17 51.61 11.64 -30.26
C LEU A 17 52.40 12.92 -29.92
N PRO A 18 51.96 14.15 -30.27
CA PRO A 18 52.69 15.35 -29.87
C PRO A 18 52.76 15.51 -28.36
N ILE A 19 51.72 15.11 -27.62
CA ILE A 19 51.73 15.15 -26.15
C ILE A 19 52.86 14.26 -25.61
N GLY A 20 52.90 12.98 -26.02
CA GLY A 20 53.89 12.04 -25.54
C GLY A 20 55.32 12.43 -25.91
N PHE A 21 55.56 12.79 -27.18
CA PHE A 21 56.90 13.14 -27.65
C PHE A 21 57.43 14.43 -27.04
N LEU A 22 56.62 15.49 -26.99
CA LEU A 22 57.06 16.78 -26.45
C LEU A 22 57.24 16.72 -24.94
N LEU A 23 56.38 16.00 -24.21
CA LEU A 23 56.53 15.80 -22.77
C LEU A 23 57.75 14.94 -22.43
N LEU A 24 57.98 13.85 -23.18
CA LEU A 24 59.17 13.02 -23.00
C LEU A 24 60.46 13.79 -23.27
N ALA A 25 60.50 14.58 -24.36
CA ALA A 25 61.61 15.48 -24.64
C ALA A 25 61.84 16.47 -23.49
N PHE A 26 60.76 17.00 -22.91
CA PHE A 26 60.84 17.96 -21.81
C PHE A 26 61.39 17.32 -20.53
N MET A 27 60.91 16.13 -20.16
CA MET A 27 61.43 15.38 -19.02
C MET A 27 62.91 15.01 -19.19
N MET A 28 63.32 14.58 -20.38
CA MET A 28 64.74 14.30 -20.68
C MET A 28 65.61 15.55 -20.59
N GLU A 29 65.10 16.69 -21.04
CA GLU A 29 65.78 17.98 -20.94
C GLU A 29 65.96 18.41 -19.46
N LEU A 30 64.95 18.21 -18.62
CA LEU A 30 65.04 18.49 -17.18
C LEU A 30 66.00 17.56 -16.44
N ALA A 31 66.06 16.28 -16.83
CA ALA A 31 66.93 15.28 -16.21
C ALA A 31 68.42 15.55 -16.44
N LYS A 32 68.78 16.38 -17.45
CA LYS A 32 70.16 16.77 -17.80
C LYS A 32 71.15 15.61 -17.87
N LYS A 33 70.69 14.41 -18.24
CA LYS A 33 71.53 13.21 -18.30
C LYS A 33 72.36 13.20 -19.58
N GLU A 34 73.64 12.85 -19.47
CA GLU A 34 74.50 12.66 -20.63
C GLU A 34 73.96 11.56 -21.56
N GLY A 35 74.07 11.79 -22.87
CA GLY A 35 73.56 10.88 -23.90
C GLY A 35 72.11 11.12 -24.36
N PHE A 36 71.30 11.91 -23.63
CA PHE A 36 69.90 12.16 -24.00
C PHE A 36 69.72 13.11 -25.20
N GLN A 37 70.76 13.83 -25.64
CA GLN A 37 70.65 14.81 -26.73
C GLN A 37 70.13 14.22 -28.05
N LYS A 38 70.54 13.00 -28.42
CA LYS A 38 70.00 12.36 -29.65
C LYS A 38 68.51 12.00 -29.49
N ALA A 39 68.12 11.52 -28.31
CA ALA A 39 66.74 11.16 -28.01
C ALA A 39 65.82 12.38 -27.92
N ILE A 40 66.28 13.49 -27.33
CA ILE A 40 65.56 14.77 -27.30
C ILE A 40 65.33 15.28 -28.72
N GLY A 41 66.36 15.26 -29.58
CA GLY A 41 66.22 15.68 -30.98
C GLY A 41 65.19 14.84 -31.76
N PHE A 42 65.24 13.52 -31.60
CA PHE A 42 64.25 12.61 -32.20
C PHE A 42 62.83 12.89 -31.71
N ALA A 43 62.65 13.04 -30.40
CA ALA A 43 61.35 13.31 -29.79
C ALA A 43 60.80 14.68 -30.21
N LEU A 44 61.62 15.74 -30.27
CA LEU A 44 61.17 17.05 -30.75
C LEU A 44 60.78 17.02 -32.24
N GLN A 45 61.52 16.28 -33.08
CA GLN A 45 61.21 16.15 -34.50
C GLN A 45 59.85 15.46 -34.72
N TRP A 46 59.63 14.31 -34.08
CA TRP A 46 58.36 13.59 -34.22
C TRP A 46 57.21 14.27 -33.49
N GLY A 47 57.49 14.95 -32.36
CA GLY A 47 56.53 15.81 -31.68
C GLY A 47 56.05 16.96 -32.57
N MET A 48 56.96 17.60 -33.32
CA MET A 48 56.64 18.64 -34.30
C MET A 48 55.76 18.12 -35.43
N VAL A 49 56.16 17.02 -36.08
CA VAL A 49 55.37 16.42 -37.18
C VAL A 49 53.97 16.06 -36.69
N ALA A 50 53.88 15.41 -35.54
CA ALA A 50 52.60 14.99 -34.98
C ALA A 50 51.72 16.17 -34.55
N ALA A 51 52.30 17.27 -34.06
CA ALA A 51 51.55 18.48 -33.68
C ALA A 51 50.91 19.16 -34.91
N ILE A 52 51.61 19.19 -36.04
CA ILE A 52 51.08 19.72 -37.31
C ILE A 52 49.92 18.87 -37.81
N VAL A 53 50.09 17.53 -37.82
CA VAL A 53 49.03 16.62 -38.26
C VAL A 53 47.82 16.68 -37.31
N ALA A 54 48.06 16.82 -36.00
CA ALA A 54 47.00 17.02 -35.01
C ALA A 54 46.22 18.31 -35.26
N ALA A 55 46.89 19.44 -35.55
CA ALA A 55 46.22 20.70 -35.85
C ALA A 55 45.35 20.63 -37.12
N ILE A 56 45.87 20.02 -38.20
CA ILE A 56 45.14 19.85 -39.46
C ILE A 56 43.91 18.94 -39.27
N SER A 57 44.11 17.77 -38.64
CA SER A 57 43.00 16.85 -38.36
C SER A 57 41.97 17.44 -37.40
N GLY A 58 42.39 18.25 -36.42
CA GLY A 58 41.48 18.94 -35.49
C GLY A 58 40.60 19.98 -36.20
N TRP A 59 41.17 20.74 -37.13
CA TRP A 59 40.41 21.65 -37.99
C TRP A 59 39.42 20.90 -38.90
N CYS A 60 39.78 19.74 -39.42
CA CYS A 60 38.83 18.90 -40.15
C CYS A 60 37.69 18.38 -39.25
N LEU A 61 37.97 18.05 -37.99
CA LEU A 61 36.98 17.56 -37.02
C LEU A 61 35.99 18.66 -36.60
N SER A 62 36.42 19.92 -36.48
CA SER A 62 35.54 21.03 -36.08
C SER A 62 34.38 21.26 -37.05
N GLN A 63 34.52 20.83 -38.30
CA GLN A 63 33.47 20.93 -39.32
C GLN A 63 32.26 20.02 -39.06
N GLU A 64 32.34 19.06 -38.11
CA GLU A 64 31.19 18.22 -37.73
C GLU A 64 30.11 18.97 -36.93
N GLY A 65 30.45 20.14 -36.35
CA GLY A 65 29.53 20.99 -35.59
C GLY A 65 29.06 20.41 -34.25
N GLY A 66 28.25 21.19 -33.51
CA GLY A 66 27.65 20.80 -32.24
C GLY A 66 28.57 20.92 -31.01
N TYR A 67 29.68 21.64 -31.15
CA TYR A 67 30.55 22.05 -30.04
C TYR A 67 30.22 23.48 -29.62
N GLU A 68 30.46 23.82 -28.35
CA GLU A 68 30.40 25.20 -27.87
C GLU A 68 31.41 26.07 -28.63
N GLU A 69 30.93 27.14 -29.28
CA GLU A 69 31.72 27.94 -30.22
C GLU A 69 32.95 28.58 -29.58
N GLU A 70 32.80 29.14 -28.37
CA GLU A 70 33.90 29.83 -27.67
C GLU A 70 35.03 28.86 -27.28
N VAL A 71 34.67 27.73 -26.66
CA VAL A 71 35.62 26.69 -26.25
C VAL A 71 36.33 26.10 -27.47
N LEU A 72 35.60 25.89 -28.58
CA LEU A 72 36.15 25.39 -29.83
C LEU A 72 37.19 26.35 -30.41
N ILE A 73 36.88 27.65 -30.47
CA ILE A 73 37.79 28.68 -30.99
C ILE A 73 39.10 28.71 -30.17
N TRP A 74 39.01 28.73 -28.85
CA TRP A 74 40.19 28.70 -27.98
C TRP A 74 41.03 27.44 -28.19
N HIS A 75 40.40 26.26 -28.21
CA HIS A 75 41.11 24.99 -28.45
C HIS A 75 41.84 24.98 -29.81
N GLN A 76 41.17 25.43 -30.87
CA GLN A 76 41.74 25.49 -32.21
C GLN A 76 43.00 26.37 -32.25
N TRP A 77 42.93 27.59 -31.72
CA TRP A 77 44.07 28.52 -31.75
C TRP A 77 45.23 28.06 -30.86
N LEU A 78 44.95 27.46 -29.70
CA LEU A 78 45.98 26.88 -28.84
C LEU A 78 46.66 25.67 -29.50
N GLY A 79 45.91 24.84 -30.22
CA GLY A 79 46.44 23.73 -31.01
C GLY A 79 47.34 24.19 -32.16
N ILE A 80 46.91 25.20 -32.92
CA ILE A 80 47.70 25.83 -33.99
C ILE A 80 48.97 26.47 -33.41
N GLY A 81 48.85 27.19 -32.29
CA GLY A 81 49.97 27.79 -31.58
C GLY A 81 50.98 26.75 -31.10
N THR A 82 50.52 25.62 -30.58
CA THR A 82 51.38 24.50 -30.16
C THR A 82 52.13 23.90 -31.35
N ALA A 83 51.46 23.70 -32.50
CA ALA A 83 52.11 23.24 -33.72
C ALA A 83 53.19 24.23 -34.19
N PHE A 84 52.88 25.53 -34.22
CA PHE A 84 53.85 26.57 -34.58
C PHE A 84 55.05 26.60 -33.64
N LEU A 85 54.83 26.62 -32.32
CA LEU A 85 55.92 26.65 -31.34
C LEU A 85 56.74 25.35 -31.35
N SER A 86 56.15 24.20 -31.69
CA SER A 86 56.91 22.95 -31.84
C SER A 86 57.94 23.01 -32.98
N VAL A 87 57.61 23.71 -34.08
CA VAL A 87 58.55 23.97 -35.19
C VAL A 87 59.67 24.90 -34.72
N VAL A 88 59.32 26.00 -34.05
CA VAL A 88 60.30 26.95 -33.50
C VAL A 88 61.22 26.26 -32.50
N LEU A 89 60.67 25.42 -31.63
CA LEU A 89 61.39 24.66 -30.62
C LEU A 89 62.41 23.71 -31.24
N PHE A 90 62.02 22.97 -32.29
CA PHE A 90 62.93 22.08 -33.02
C PHE A 90 64.08 22.84 -33.70
N LEU A 91 63.79 23.99 -34.32
CA LEU A 91 64.83 24.84 -34.93
C LEU A 91 65.79 25.43 -33.88
N LEU A 92 65.27 25.86 -32.73
CA LEU A 92 66.09 26.36 -31.62
C LEU A 92 66.93 25.25 -30.99
N TYR A 93 66.43 24.00 -30.98
CA TYR A 93 67.19 22.85 -30.53
C TYR A 93 68.41 22.57 -31.41
N GLN A 94 68.26 22.64 -32.74
CA GLN A 94 69.40 22.51 -33.66
C GLN A 94 70.45 23.60 -33.40
N LYS A 95 70.02 24.86 -33.28
CA LYS A 95 70.91 25.98 -32.95
C LYS A 95 71.57 25.86 -31.57
N LYS A 96 70.91 25.21 -30.60
CA LYS A 96 71.48 24.94 -29.27
C LYS A 96 72.65 23.97 -29.34
N GLN A 97 72.58 22.94 -30.19
CA GLN A 97 73.70 22.02 -30.42
C GLN A 97 74.92 22.74 -31.00
N GLU A 98 74.72 23.84 -31.72
CA GLU A 98 75.76 24.73 -32.24
C GLU A 98 76.20 25.84 -31.24
N GLY A 99 75.70 25.82 -30.00
CA GLY A 99 76.03 26.80 -28.96
C GLY A 99 75.26 28.13 -29.01
N LYS A 100 74.23 28.27 -29.86
CA LYS A 100 73.50 29.53 -30.13
C LYS A 100 72.01 29.54 -29.70
N GLY A 101 71.60 28.66 -28.78
CA GLY A 101 70.19 28.41 -28.44
C GLY A 101 69.64 29.06 -27.16
N ARG A 102 69.95 30.32 -26.85
CA ARG A 102 69.55 30.96 -25.57
C ARG A 102 68.03 31.00 -25.31
N ALA A 103 67.22 31.07 -26.37
CA ALA A 103 65.76 31.08 -26.28
C ALA A 103 65.11 29.68 -26.25
N TYR A 104 65.88 28.60 -26.40
CA TYR A 104 65.34 27.23 -26.49
C TYR A 104 64.49 26.86 -25.27
N PHE A 105 65.02 27.02 -24.07
CA PHE A 105 64.33 26.59 -22.85
C PHE A 105 63.07 27.44 -22.54
N PRO A 106 63.11 28.79 -22.64
CA PRO A 106 61.90 29.61 -22.54
C PRO A 106 60.81 29.23 -23.56
N VAL A 107 61.17 28.98 -24.82
CA VAL A 107 60.22 28.54 -25.84
C VAL A 107 59.68 27.14 -25.53
N PHE A 108 60.51 26.23 -25.02
CA PHE A 108 60.04 24.92 -24.58
C PHE A 108 58.98 25.06 -23.48
N MET A 109 59.20 25.96 -22.52
CA MET A 109 58.22 26.19 -21.46
C MET A 109 56.91 26.78 -21.98
N ALA A 110 56.98 27.72 -22.92
CA ALA A 110 55.80 28.24 -23.60
C ALA A 110 55.05 27.13 -24.38
N THR A 111 55.78 26.24 -25.08
CA THR A 111 55.17 25.08 -25.77
C THR A 111 54.49 24.13 -24.80
N MET A 112 55.07 23.86 -23.63
CA MET A 112 54.44 23.04 -22.60
C MET A 112 53.17 23.70 -22.05
N LEU A 113 53.20 25.01 -21.81
CA LEU A 113 52.03 25.75 -21.33
C LEU A 113 50.88 25.69 -22.36
N LEU A 114 51.17 25.94 -23.65
CA LEU A 114 50.17 25.83 -24.71
C LEU A 114 49.64 24.40 -24.88
N LEU A 115 50.50 23.40 -24.77
CA LEU A 115 50.09 22.00 -24.86
C LEU A 115 49.13 21.62 -23.71
N ILE A 116 49.41 22.08 -22.49
CA ILE A 116 48.56 21.86 -21.31
C ILE A 116 47.22 22.58 -21.46
N THR A 117 47.22 23.85 -21.86
CA THR A 117 45.98 24.61 -22.05
C THR A 117 45.16 24.07 -23.22
N ALA A 118 45.79 23.73 -24.35
CA ALA A 118 45.12 23.07 -25.47
C ALA A 118 44.49 21.74 -25.04
N GLY A 119 45.20 20.93 -24.24
CA GLY A 119 44.68 19.70 -23.66
C GLY A 119 43.48 19.92 -22.75
N HIS A 120 43.50 21.00 -21.95
CA HIS A 120 42.36 21.38 -21.10
C HIS A 120 41.10 21.66 -21.91
N PHE A 121 41.17 22.59 -22.87
CA PHE A 121 40.02 22.91 -23.72
C PHE A 121 39.60 21.73 -24.61
N GLY A 122 40.54 20.89 -25.03
CA GLY A 122 40.25 19.65 -25.76
C GLY A 122 39.46 18.65 -24.91
N GLY A 123 39.81 18.51 -23.63
CA GLY A 123 39.05 17.74 -22.65
C GLY A 123 37.66 18.31 -22.40
N THR A 124 37.53 19.64 -22.32
CA THR A 124 36.23 20.32 -22.18
C THR A 124 35.29 20.02 -23.36
N LEU A 125 35.81 20.04 -24.60
CA LEU A 125 35.00 19.76 -25.80
C LEU A 125 34.51 18.31 -25.88
N THR A 126 35.22 17.36 -25.27
CA THR A 126 34.90 15.93 -25.35
C THR A 126 34.15 15.41 -24.13
N HIS A 127 34.41 15.98 -22.95
CA HIS A 127 33.90 15.50 -21.67
C HIS A 127 33.07 16.53 -20.89
N GLY A 128 32.99 17.78 -21.36
CA GLY A 128 32.25 18.86 -20.71
C GLY A 128 33.10 19.67 -19.72
N ASN A 129 32.52 20.76 -19.22
CA ASN A 129 33.17 21.65 -18.26
C ASN A 129 33.59 20.91 -16.97
N GLY A 130 34.75 21.28 -16.43
CA GLY A 130 35.25 20.75 -15.15
C GLY A 130 35.88 19.36 -15.20
N PHE A 131 36.05 18.74 -16.37
CA PHE A 131 36.59 17.37 -16.47
C PHE A 131 37.98 17.16 -15.83
N LEU A 132 38.90 18.13 -15.99
CA LEU A 132 40.27 18.01 -15.45
C LEU A 132 40.47 18.69 -14.09
N PHE A 133 39.80 19.82 -13.86
CA PHE A 133 40.05 20.69 -12.69
C PHE A 133 38.77 21.19 -12.03
N GLY A 134 37.59 20.75 -12.49
CA GLY A 134 36.36 21.01 -11.77
C GLY A 134 36.47 20.37 -10.39
N GLU A 135 35.95 21.06 -9.37
CA GLU A 135 35.67 20.37 -8.12
C GLU A 135 34.86 19.14 -8.48
N LYS A 136 35.39 17.96 -8.16
CA LYS A 136 34.50 16.86 -7.83
C LYS A 136 33.74 17.39 -6.62
N THR A 137 32.63 18.09 -6.83
CA THR A 137 31.50 17.84 -5.97
C THR A 137 31.39 16.33 -6.01
N ALA A 138 31.70 15.71 -4.87
CA ALA A 138 31.22 14.38 -4.62
C ALA A 138 29.69 14.52 -4.68
N GLU A 139 29.12 14.54 -5.89
CA GLU A 139 27.88 13.85 -6.10
C GLU A 139 28.23 12.42 -5.75
N GLU A 140 28.04 12.12 -4.47
CA GLU A 140 28.07 10.81 -3.89
C GLU A 140 27.47 9.87 -4.93
N ALA A 141 28.14 8.74 -5.20
CA ALA A 141 27.46 7.64 -5.86
C ALA A 141 26.08 7.53 -5.20
N PRO A 142 24.98 7.61 -5.97
CA PRO A 142 23.65 7.78 -5.40
C PRO A 142 23.52 6.81 -4.23
N PRO A 143 23.14 7.30 -3.04
CA PRO A 143 23.16 6.49 -1.83
C PRO A 143 22.47 5.17 -2.14
N ALA A 144 23.16 4.08 -1.84
CA ALA A 144 22.73 2.76 -2.27
C ALA A 144 21.27 2.57 -1.81
N ILE A 145 20.37 2.33 -2.78
CA ILE A 145 18.92 2.35 -2.56
C ILE A 145 18.60 1.28 -1.51
N SER A 146 18.28 1.74 -0.30
CA SER A 146 18.04 0.88 0.87
C SER A 146 16.56 0.54 1.05
N ASN A 147 15.69 1.45 0.62
CA ASN A 147 14.25 1.24 0.58
C ASN A 147 13.72 1.64 -0.80
N LEU A 148 13.15 0.66 -1.50
CA LEU A 148 12.66 0.83 -2.86
C LEU A 148 11.46 1.78 -2.93
N ASP A 149 10.54 1.70 -1.98
CA ASP A 149 9.29 2.47 -1.99
C ASP A 149 9.54 3.97 -1.88
N SER A 150 10.59 4.36 -1.14
CA SER A 150 11.01 5.75 -0.97
C SER A 150 11.91 6.29 -2.09
N ALA A 151 12.38 5.44 -3.00
CA ALA A 151 13.29 5.85 -4.06
C ALA A 151 12.58 6.75 -5.07
N ILE A 152 13.23 7.84 -5.49
CA ILE A 152 12.72 8.78 -6.50
C ILE A 152 13.02 8.22 -7.88
N VAL A 153 11.97 7.97 -8.66
CA VAL A 153 12.07 7.25 -9.95
C VAL A 153 13.09 7.90 -10.87
N PHE A 154 12.98 9.22 -11.08
CA PHE A 154 13.87 9.92 -12.00
C PHE A 154 15.31 9.96 -11.48
N LYS A 155 15.52 10.44 -10.25
CA LYS A 155 16.85 10.64 -9.66
C LYS A 155 17.63 9.33 -9.53
N ASP A 156 16.97 8.27 -9.04
CA ASP A 156 17.67 7.06 -8.62
C ASP A 156 17.82 6.03 -9.76
N PHE A 157 16.93 6.05 -10.77
CA PHE A 157 16.96 5.06 -11.86
C PHE A 157 17.14 5.66 -13.26
N ILE A 158 16.47 6.77 -13.57
CA ILE A 158 16.48 7.33 -14.94
C ILE A 158 17.69 8.23 -15.20
N GLN A 159 18.01 9.13 -14.27
CA GLN A 159 19.11 10.07 -14.39
C GLN A 159 20.46 9.39 -14.57
N PRO A 160 20.79 8.27 -13.87
CA PRO A 160 22.03 7.53 -14.13
C PRO A 160 22.12 7.00 -15.56
N ILE A 161 21.01 6.51 -16.12
CA ILE A 161 20.95 6.01 -17.51
C ILE A 161 21.25 7.15 -18.48
N LEU A 162 20.57 8.30 -18.32
CA LEU A 162 20.79 9.47 -19.18
C LEU A 162 22.23 10.00 -19.06
N LYS A 163 22.76 10.08 -17.83
CA LYS A 163 24.13 10.53 -17.54
C LYS A 163 25.18 9.62 -18.17
N GLU A 164 24.97 8.31 -18.15
CA GLU A 164 25.97 7.38 -18.70
C GLU A 164 25.87 7.20 -20.22
N LYS A 165 24.64 7.16 -20.76
CA LYS A 165 24.42 6.78 -22.17
C LYS A 165 24.21 7.96 -23.11
N CYS A 166 23.81 9.12 -22.59
CA CYS A 166 23.32 10.22 -23.43
C CYS A 166 24.11 11.53 -23.31
N THR A 167 24.52 11.93 -22.10
CA THR A 167 25.13 13.25 -21.87
C THR A 167 26.49 13.43 -22.54
N GLY A 168 27.20 12.37 -22.94
CA GLY A 168 28.44 12.49 -23.72
C GLY A 168 28.30 13.20 -25.07
N CYS A 169 27.07 13.37 -25.57
CA CYS A 169 26.75 14.13 -26.79
C CYS A 169 25.66 15.22 -26.58
N HIS A 170 25.09 15.30 -25.38
CA HIS A 170 23.94 16.13 -25.03
C HIS A 170 24.16 16.83 -23.68
N ASN A 171 25.17 17.68 -23.64
CA ASN A 171 25.59 18.48 -22.47
C ASN A 171 25.82 19.94 -22.88
N GLU A 172 26.17 20.79 -21.93
CA GLU A 172 26.38 22.23 -22.11
C GLU A 172 27.45 22.54 -23.17
N SER A 173 28.54 21.77 -23.18
CA SER A 173 29.67 21.94 -24.11
C SER A 173 29.46 21.26 -25.46
N LYS A 174 28.48 20.34 -25.56
CA LYS A 174 28.17 19.56 -26.75
C LYS A 174 26.67 19.32 -26.89
N LEU A 175 26.03 20.17 -27.68
CA LEU A 175 24.57 20.21 -27.89
C LEU A 175 24.19 19.59 -29.24
N LYS A 176 24.45 18.29 -29.45
CA LYS A 176 24.03 17.64 -30.70
C LYS A 176 22.51 17.68 -30.83
N GLY A 177 22.03 18.22 -31.95
CA GLY A 177 20.60 18.40 -32.20
C GLY A 177 19.93 19.39 -31.26
N GLU A 178 20.67 20.33 -30.66
CA GLU A 178 20.19 21.35 -29.71
C GLU A 178 19.55 20.76 -28.44
N LEU A 179 19.85 19.50 -28.12
CA LEU A 179 19.28 18.77 -26.99
C LEU A 179 20.24 18.77 -25.78
N LEU A 180 19.72 19.17 -24.63
CA LEU A 180 20.43 19.21 -23.34
C LEU A 180 19.80 18.20 -22.35
N LEU A 181 20.59 17.26 -21.82
CA LEU A 181 20.11 16.18 -20.94
C LEU A 181 20.69 16.21 -19.52
N THR A 182 21.50 17.21 -19.19
CA THR A 182 22.14 17.36 -17.88
C THR A 182 21.20 17.90 -16.80
N GLY A 183 20.09 18.53 -17.18
CA GLY A 183 19.14 19.12 -16.25
C GLY A 183 17.67 19.04 -16.72
N ARG A 184 16.75 19.14 -15.76
CA ARG A 184 15.29 19.05 -15.96
C ARG A 184 14.77 20.02 -17.02
N GLU A 185 15.21 21.28 -16.98
CA GLU A 185 14.78 22.30 -17.94
C GLU A 185 15.18 21.96 -19.37
N GLY A 186 16.40 21.44 -19.57
CA GLY A 186 16.88 20.99 -20.88
C GLY A 186 16.07 19.81 -21.42
N ILE A 187 15.79 18.83 -20.56
CA ILE A 187 14.99 17.64 -20.92
C ILE A 187 13.58 18.04 -21.36
N LEU A 188 12.94 18.97 -20.63
CA LEU A 188 11.59 19.46 -20.95
C LEU A 188 11.55 20.34 -22.21
N LYS A 189 12.59 21.14 -22.46
CA LYS A 189 12.70 21.98 -23.66
C LYS A 189 12.77 21.14 -24.95
N GLY A 190 13.38 19.96 -24.88
CA GLY A 190 13.61 19.12 -26.05
C GLY A 190 14.73 19.65 -26.95
N GLY A 191 14.75 19.20 -28.20
CA GLY A 191 15.80 19.55 -29.17
C GLY A 191 15.24 20.17 -30.45
N LYS A 192 16.11 20.28 -31.46
CA LYS A 192 15.80 20.84 -32.78
C LYS A 192 14.57 20.22 -33.46
N THR A 193 14.26 18.96 -33.16
CA THR A 193 13.14 18.22 -33.73
C THR A 193 11.88 18.22 -32.86
N GLY A 194 11.83 19.07 -31.83
CA GLY A 194 10.69 19.20 -30.91
C GLY A 194 10.91 18.55 -29.54
N PRO A 195 9.81 18.36 -28.77
CA PRO A 195 9.84 17.80 -27.43
C PRO A 195 10.46 16.41 -27.38
N LEU A 196 11.33 16.16 -26.41
CA LEU A 196 11.96 14.86 -26.22
C LEU A 196 10.97 13.81 -25.70
N LEU A 197 10.07 14.25 -24.81
CA LEU A 197 9.15 13.43 -24.04
C LEU A 197 7.74 14.00 -24.15
N ILE A 198 6.75 13.12 -24.25
CA ILE A 198 5.34 13.45 -24.12
C ILE A 198 4.83 12.65 -22.92
N ALA A 199 4.48 13.35 -21.84
CA ALA A 199 4.07 12.73 -20.58
C ALA A 199 2.88 11.79 -20.80
N GLY A 200 3.01 10.52 -20.39
CA GLY A 200 2.00 9.48 -20.55
C GLY A 200 1.94 8.84 -21.94
N ASP A 201 2.68 9.34 -22.93
CA ASP A 201 2.66 8.85 -24.30
C ASP A 201 4.05 8.32 -24.73
N THR A 202 4.24 7.03 -24.51
CA THR A 202 5.48 6.33 -24.88
C THR A 202 5.66 6.21 -26.40
N ALA A 203 4.57 6.10 -27.16
CA ALA A 203 4.64 5.87 -28.60
C ALA A 203 5.10 7.11 -29.37
N ASN A 204 4.66 8.29 -28.92
CA ASN A 204 4.98 9.56 -29.56
C ASN A 204 6.17 10.29 -28.92
N SER A 205 6.71 9.79 -27.81
CA SER A 205 7.93 10.33 -27.19
C SER A 205 9.16 10.06 -28.06
N LEU A 206 9.80 11.13 -28.55
CA LEU A 206 10.98 11.03 -29.42
C LEU A 206 12.10 10.20 -28.79
N LEU A 207 12.32 10.29 -27.47
CA LEU A 207 13.34 9.50 -26.78
C LEU A 207 13.22 8.01 -27.11
N LEU A 208 12.03 7.42 -26.92
CA LEU A 208 11.81 6.00 -27.16
C LEU A 208 11.84 5.67 -28.65
N GLN A 209 11.33 6.55 -29.51
CA GLN A 209 11.41 6.35 -30.96
C GLN A 209 12.87 6.24 -31.43
N ARG A 210 13.79 7.05 -30.88
CA ARG A 210 15.21 6.97 -31.25
C ARG A 210 15.92 5.76 -30.69
N LEU A 211 15.52 5.28 -29.52
CA LEU A 211 16.11 4.10 -28.86
C LEU A 211 15.70 2.78 -29.52
N HIS A 212 14.51 2.72 -30.14
CA HIS A 212 13.97 1.51 -30.79
C HIS A 212 14.38 1.37 -32.27
N LEU A 213 15.11 2.33 -32.83
CA LEU A 213 15.64 2.18 -34.18
C LEU A 213 16.75 1.11 -34.20
N PRO A 214 16.97 0.45 -35.35
CA PRO A 214 18.18 -0.34 -35.57
C PRO A 214 19.45 0.52 -35.39
N ASP A 215 20.55 -0.05 -34.90
CA ASP A 215 21.77 0.71 -34.59
C ASP A 215 22.46 1.30 -35.83
N GLU A 216 22.15 0.78 -37.01
CA GLU A 216 22.60 1.33 -38.30
C GLU A 216 21.90 2.62 -38.70
N GLU A 217 20.71 2.89 -38.16
CA GLU A 217 19.92 4.06 -38.56
C GLU A 217 20.60 5.35 -38.11
N LYS A 218 20.71 6.32 -39.02
CA LYS A 218 21.31 7.64 -38.73
C LYS A 218 20.62 8.36 -37.56
N LYS A 219 19.34 8.06 -37.36
CA LYS A 219 18.49 8.64 -36.32
C LYS A 219 18.56 7.87 -34.99
N HIS A 220 19.17 6.68 -34.96
CA HIS A 220 19.35 5.90 -33.76
C HIS A 220 20.20 6.65 -32.74
N MET A 221 19.77 6.66 -31.50
CA MET A 221 20.52 7.25 -30.40
C MET A 221 20.57 6.25 -29.24
N PRO A 222 21.74 6.03 -28.61
CA PRO A 222 23.06 6.58 -28.96
C PRO A 222 23.59 6.03 -30.30
N PRO A 223 24.38 6.79 -31.09
CA PRO A 223 24.88 6.30 -32.37
C PRO A 223 25.74 5.05 -32.26
N LYS A 224 25.86 4.29 -33.36
CA LYS A 224 26.72 3.10 -33.44
C LYS A 224 28.14 3.38 -32.91
N GLY A 225 28.62 2.49 -32.04
CA GLY A 225 29.92 2.61 -31.36
C GLY A 225 29.89 3.39 -30.04
N LYS A 226 28.76 3.96 -29.64
CA LYS A 226 28.55 4.49 -28.27
C LYS A 226 27.87 3.45 -27.38
N LYS A 227 28.01 3.61 -26.06
CA LYS A 227 27.43 2.70 -25.06
C LYS A 227 25.91 2.72 -25.21
N GLN A 228 25.34 1.58 -25.58
CA GLN A 228 23.90 1.44 -25.78
C GLN A 228 23.18 1.19 -24.45
N PRO A 229 21.93 1.67 -24.31
CA PRO A 229 21.05 1.23 -23.23
C PRO A 229 20.69 -0.26 -23.38
N THR A 230 20.56 -0.97 -22.26
CA THR A 230 20.05 -2.34 -22.24
C THR A 230 18.54 -2.36 -22.44
N THR A 231 17.97 -3.52 -22.78
CA THR A 231 16.52 -3.68 -22.87
C THR A 231 15.81 -3.36 -21.55
N GLU A 232 16.44 -3.63 -20.41
CA GLU A 232 15.90 -3.30 -19.08
C GLU A 232 15.91 -1.79 -18.83
N GLU A 233 16.99 -1.10 -19.21
CA GLU A 233 17.09 0.37 -19.13
C GLU A 233 16.05 1.06 -20.04
N ILE A 234 15.83 0.53 -21.26
CA ILE A 234 14.78 1.04 -22.18
C ILE A 234 13.38 0.83 -21.58
N LYS A 235 13.14 -0.32 -20.93
CA LYS A 235 11.87 -0.58 -20.22
C LYS A 235 11.64 0.39 -19.08
N LEU A 236 12.67 0.71 -18.30
CA LEU A 236 12.58 1.72 -17.22
C LEU A 236 12.25 3.11 -17.78
N LEU A 237 12.92 3.53 -18.86
CA LEU A 237 12.62 4.79 -19.54
C LEU A 237 11.17 4.84 -20.06
N ALA A 238 10.70 3.74 -20.66
CA ALA A 238 9.33 3.66 -21.16
C ALA A 238 8.30 3.70 -20.04
N TRP A 239 8.54 2.96 -18.95
CA TRP A 239 7.69 2.98 -17.77
C TRP A 239 7.61 4.38 -17.15
N TRP A 240 8.74 5.04 -16.93
CA TRP A 240 8.78 6.40 -16.39
C TRP A 240 7.99 7.40 -17.25
N ILE A 241 8.14 7.35 -18.58
CA ILE A 241 7.35 8.18 -19.50
C ILE A 241 5.86 7.87 -19.39
N GLY A 242 5.49 6.58 -19.36
CA GLY A 242 4.10 6.13 -19.20
C GLY A 242 3.45 6.59 -17.90
N GLN A 243 4.24 6.76 -16.82
CA GLN A 243 3.79 7.28 -15.53
C GLN A 243 3.73 8.83 -15.46
N GLY A 244 3.93 9.50 -16.60
CA GLY A 244 3.84 10.95 -16.75
C GLY A 244 5.17 11.69 -16.83
N ALA A 245 6.31 10.97 -16.93
CA ALA A 245 7.66 11.56 -16.97
C ALA A 245 7.95 12.53 -15.80
N ASP A 246 7.50 12.15 -14.60
CA ASP A 246 7.62 12.97 -13.39
C ASP A 246 9.03 12.89 -12.77
N PHE A 247 9.57 14.02 -12.31
CA PHE A 247 10.94 14.12 -11.80
C PHE A 247 11.05 13.87 -10.29
N GLU A 248 9.93 13.90 -9.55
CA GLU A 248 9.89 13.87 -8.09
C GLU A 248 9.13 12.66 -7.52
N LYS A 249 8.31 11.96 -8.34
CA LYS A 249 7.57 10.78 -7.89
C LYS A 249 8.48 9.67 -7.36
N THR A 250 8.07 9.12 -6.22
CA THR A 250 8.66 7.90 -5.64
C THR A 250 8.07 6.64 -6.26
N VAL A 251 8.74 5.50 -6.11
CA VAL A 251 8.23 4.21 -6.61
C VAL A 251 6.86 3.88 -6.00
N ALA A 252 6.64 4.17 -4.71
CA ALA A 252 5.35 3.95 -4.04
C ALA A 252 4.18 4.76 -4.65
N GLN A 253 4.48 5.86 -5.32
CA GLN A 253 3.49 6.74 -5.95
C GLN A 253 3.23 6.39 -7.43
N THR A 254 3.79 5.26 -7.90
CA THR A 254 3.67 4.81 -9.29
C THR A 254 3.06 3.42 -9.39
N GLU A 255 2.35 3.15 -10.48
CA GLU A 255 1.94 1.78 -10.79
C GLU A 255 3.16 1.01 -11.27
N THR A 256 3.63 0.05 -10.46
CA THR A 256 4.85 -0.71 -10.72
C THR A 256 4.52 -2.17 -11.04
N PRO A 257 4.49 -2.58 -12.32
CA PRO A 257 4.33 -3.98 -12.70
C PRO A 257 5.47 -4.86 -12.16
N GLU A 258 5.21 -6.15 -11.94
CA GLU A 258 6.21 -7.11 -11.43
C GLU A 258 7.49 -7.14 -12.29
N SER A 259 7.35 -6.98 -13.61
CA SER A 259 8.48 -6.92 -14.53
C SER A 259 9.38 -5.69 -14.35
N ILE A 260 8.84 -4.56 -13.89
CA ILE A 260 9.60 -3.37 -13.53
C ILE A 260 10.18 -3.54 -12.13
N HIS A 261 9.40 -4.05 -11.18
CA HIS A 261 9.86 -4.34 -9.82
C HIS A 261 11.12 -5.22 -9.82
N ALA A 262 11.14 -6.29 -10.62
CA ALA A 262 12.29 -7.17 -10.78
C ALA A 262 13.55 -6.47 -11.34
N ILE A 263 13.38 -5.42 -12.15
CA ILE A 263 14.49 -4.60 -12.63
C ILE A 263 14.97 -3.67 -11.51
N LEU A 264 14.05 -2.97 -10.82
CA LEU A 264 14.39 -1.99 -9.77
C LEU A 264 15.17 -2.64 -8.61
N VAL A 265 14.82 -3.86 -8.21
CA VAL A 265 15.52 -4.61 -7.15
C VAL A 265 17.01 -4.83 -7.48
N LYS A 266 17.39 -4.92 -8.76
CA LYS A 266 18.80 -5.06 -9.17
C LYS A 266 19.63 -3.80 -8.92
N TYR A 267 18.98 -2.65 -8.82
CA TYR A 267 19.63 -1.37 -8.50
C TYR A 267 19.71 -1.13 -6.99
N MET A 268 19.08 -1.99 -6.17
CA MET A 268 19.21 -1.93 -4.72
C MET A 268 20.59 -2.40 -4.26
N ALA A 269 21.05 -1.86 -3.14
CA ALA A 269 22.27 -2.33 -2.50
C ALA A 269 22.11 -3.81 -2.12
N PRO A 270 23.16 -4.65 -2.24
CA PRO A 270 23.13 -5.95 -1.58
C PRO A 270 22.90 -5.73 -0.08
N GLU A 271 21.88 -6.39 0.45
CA GLU A 271 21.42 -6.25 1.83
C GLU A 271 22.62 -6.42 2.79
N LYS A 272 22.93 -5.37 3.56
CA LYS A 272 23.92 -5.48 4.62
C LYS A 272 23.31 -6.40 5.67
N LYS A 273 23.79 -7.65 5.76
CA LYS A 273 23.35 -8.58 6.81
C LYS A 273 23.71 -7.98 8.17
N GLU A 274 22.71 -7.58 8.93
CA GLU A 274 22.85 -7.05 10.29
C GLU A 274 22.28 -8.06 11.31
N GLY A 275 22.52 -7.82 12.60
CA GLY A 275 21.90 -8.63 13.65
C GLY A 275 22.49 -10.03 13.75
N VAL A 276 21.63 -11.00 14.06
CA VAL A 276 21.94 -12.44 14.07
C VAL A 276 22.16 -12.99 12.66
N PHE A 277 21.56 -12.38 11.63
CA PHE A 277 21.70 -12.79 10.23
C PHE A 277 23.07 -12.51 9.62
N ALA A 278 23.91 -11.70 10.28
CA ALA A 278 25.32 -11.51 9.93
C ALA A 278 26.17 -12.76 10.22
N LEU A 279 25.71 -13.63 11.12
CA LEU A 279 26.40 -14.87 11.49
C LEU A 279 26.17 -15.95 10.43
N ASN A 280 27.19 -16.79 10.21
CA ASN A 280 27.15 -17.86 9.22
C ASN A 280 27.21 -19.22 9.91
N PHE A 281 26.06 -19.91 10.00
CA PHE A 281 25.94 -21.23 10.60
C PHE A 281 25.52 -22.28 9.58
N GLN A 282 25.87 -23.53 9.88
CA GLN A 282 25.33 -24.68 9.15
C GLN A 282 23.88 -24.94 9.59
N PRO A 283 22.95 -25.18 8.64
CA PRO A 283 21.58 -25.56 8.97
C PRO A 283 21.52 -26.82 9.82
N ALA A 284 20.55 -26.88 10.73
CA ALA A 284 20.29 -28.10 11.50
C ALA A 284 19.92 -29.26 10.55
N THR A 285 20.41 -30.46 10.86
CA THR A 285 20.11 -31.63 10.01
C THR A 285 18.63 -31.99 10.09
N ALA A 286 18.08 -32.52 8.99
CA ALA A 286 16.70 -33.02 8.98
C ALA A 286 16.45 -34.11 10.06
N SER A 287 17.48 -34.88 10.42
CA SER A 287 17.39 -35.86 11.52
C SER A 287 17.23 -35.19 12.88
N SER A 288 18.00 -34.12 13.16
CA SER A 288 17.88 -33.35 14.41
C SER A 288 16.49 -32.73 14.55
N LEU A 289 15.96 -32.15 13.47
CA LEU A 289 14.61 -31.57 13.46
C LEU A 289 13.52 -32.62 13.71
N ARG A 290 13.61 -33.79 13.05
CA ARG A 290 12.66 -34.89 13.27
C ARG A 290 12.66 -35.37 14.72
N LYS A 291 13.84 -35.54 15.34
CA LYS A 291 13.93 -35.94 16.76
C LYS A 291 13.26 -34.96 17.71
N LEU A 292 13.34 -33.66 17.44
CA LEU A 292 12.68 -32.63 18.22
C LEU A 292 11.15 -32.64 18.01
N GLN A 293 10.71 -32.83 16.77
CA GLN A 293 9.29 -32.96 16.43
C GLN A 293 8.66 -34.23 17.02
N GLU A 294 9.37 -35.36 16.99
CA GLU A 294 8.97 -36.61 17.66
C GLU A 294 8.91 -36.45 19.18
N ALA A 295 9.69 -35.54 19.75
CA ALA A 295 9.61 -35.16 21.15
C ALA A 295 8.47 -34.19 21.47
N GLY A 296 7.58 -33.88 20.52
CA GLY A 296 6.42 -33.01 20.70
C GLY A 296 6.73 -31.50 20.59
N ILE A 297 7.94 -31.14 20.15
CA ILE A 297 8.37 -29.74 20.03
C ILE A 297 8.02 -29.24 18.62
N LYS A 298 7.24 -28.16 18.53
CA LYS A 298 6.98 -27.49 17.25
C LYS A 298 8.23 -26.70 16.87
N VAL A 299 9.05 -27.23 15.97
CA VAL A 299 10.27 -26.58 15.47
C VAL A 299 10.31 -26.58 13.95
N TYR A 300 10.59 -25.42 13.36
CA TYR A 300 10.59 -25.22 11.91
C TYR A 300 11.70 -24.25 11.48
N PRO A 301 12.26 -24.40 10.26
CA PRO A 301 13.17 -23.41 9.70
C PRO A 301 12.44 -22.11 9.37
N LEU A 302 13.11 -20.98 9.61
CA LEU A 302 12.58 -19.65 9.32
C LEU A 302 12.27 -19.47 7.82
N ALA A 303 13.16 -19.95 6.95
CA ALA A 303 12.95 -20.03 5.51
C ALA A 303 13.78 -21.16 4.90
N GLN A 304 13.41 -21.62 3.71
CA GLN A 304 14.13 -22.67 3.01
C GLN A 304 15.58 -22.22 2.69
N GLY A 305 16.56 -23.03 3.10
CA GLY A 305 17.98 -22.74 2.86
C GLY A 305 18.66 -21.82 3.89
N LEU A 306 17.90 -21.28 4.86
CA LEU A 306 18.46 -20.55 5.99
C LEU A 306 18.77 -21.50 7.16
N PRO A 307 19.81 -21.21 7.97
CA PRO A 307 20.17 -22.05 9.11
C PRO A 307 19.26 -21.83 10.33
N TRP A 308 18.43 -20.79 10.33
CA TRP A 308 17.68 -20.30 11.50
C TRP A 308 16.40 -21.08 11.76
N LEU A 309 16.09 -21.30 13.04
CA LEU A 309 14.96 -22.08 13.51
C LEU A 309 14.08 -21.29 14.48
N GLU A 310 12.78 -21.53 14.38
CA GLU A 310 11.79 -21.11 15.37
C GLU A 310 11.26 -22.32 16.13
N ALA A 311 11.10 -22.19 17.45
CA ALA A 311 10.47 -23.21 18.28
C ALA A 311 9.29 -22.65 19.07
N SER A 312 8.23 -23.45 19.23
CA SER A 312 7.02 -23.05 19.96
C SER A 312 6.50 -24.16 20.88
N PHE A 313 6.23 -23.77 22.12
CA PHE A 313 5.49 -24.52 23.13
C PHE A 313 4.13 -23.87 23.43
N ALA A 314 3.71 -22.90 22.61
CA ALA A 314 2.54 -22.07 22.91
C ALA A 314 1.29 -22.89 23.23
N GLY A 315 0.65 -22.54 24.35
CA GLY A 315 -0.57 -23.17 24.86
C GLY A 315 -0.38 -24.56 25.48
N GLN A 316 0.84 -25.08 25.58
CA GLN A 316 1.12 -26.33 26.30
C GLN A 316 1.03 -26.11 27.81
N ARG A 317 0.02 -26.70 28.46
CA ARG A 317 -0.19 -26.61 29.90
C ARG A 317 -0.70 -27.96 30.44
N PRO A 318 0.12 -28.74 31.16
CA PRO A 318 1.49 -28.42 31.57
C PRO A 318 2.51 -28.50 30.43
N MET A 319 3.54 -27.67 30.49
CA MET A 319 4.68 -27.68 29.59
C MET A 319 5.68 -28.77 30.02
N ASP A 320 6.20 -29.55 29.06
CA ASP A 320 7.27 -30.51 29.35
C ASP A 320 8.62 -29.79 29.48
N MET A 321 9.05 -29.56 30.72
CA MET A 321 10.34 -28.94 31.03
C MET A 321 11.55 -29.75 30.53
N LYS A 322 11.41 -31.06 30.30
CA LYS A 322 12.49 -31.85 29.68
C LYS A 322 12.55 -31.64 28.18
N ALA A 323 11.46 -31.22 27.55
CA ALA A 323 11.43 -30.95 26.12
C ALA A 323 12.16 -29.65 25.77
N ILE A 324 12.06 -28.59 26.58
CA ILE A 324 12.85 -27.35 26.35
C ILE A 324 14.37 -27.62 26.43
N GLU A 325 14.83 -28.52 27.29
CA GLU A 325 16.25 -28.89 27.35
C GLU A 325 16.75 -29.55 26.07
N LYS A 326 15.88 -30.26 25.33
CA LYS A 326 16.27 -30.90 24.05
C LYS A 326 16.61 -29.88 22.97
N LEU A 327 16.12 -28.64 23.07
CA LEU A 327 16.47 -27.55 22.15
C LEU A 327 17.96 -27.19 22.19
N LYS A 328 18.70 -27.60 23.23
CA LYS A 328 20.17 -27.45 23.27
C LYS A 328 20.87 -28.09 22.07
N ALA A 329 20.25 -29.10 21.44
CA ALA A 329 20.78 -29.73 20.23
C ALA A 329 20.79 -28.80 18.99
N VAL A 330 20.06 -27.67 19.05
CA VAL A 330 19.97 -26.67 17.98
C VAL A 330 20.13 -25.24 18.53
N ALA A 331 20.85 -25.08 19.65
CA ALA A 331 21.00 -23.81 20.36
C ALA A 331 21.55 -22.69 19.47
N ASP A 332 22.52 -22.99 18.60
CA ASP A 332 23.14 -22.02 17.71
C ASP A 332 22.21 -21.53 16.59
N GLN A 333 21.23 -22.36 16.20
CA GLN A 333 20.29 -22.07 15.12
C GLN A 333 18.99 -21.42 15.61
N LEU A 334 18.69 -21.48 16.91
CA LEU A 334 17.42 -21.02 17.46
C LEU A 334 17.38 -19.49 17.53
N ILE A 335 16.47 -18.87 16.77
CA ILE A 335 16.30 -17.41 16.68
C ILE A 335 15.03 -16.91 17.37
N SER A 336 14.01 -17.75 17.47
CA SER A 336 12.71 -17.40 18.05
C SER A 336 12.21 -18.53 18.93
N LEU A 337 11.74 -18.18 20.13
CA LEU A 337 11.14 -19.12 21.07
C LEU A 337 9.82 -18.58 21.63
N ASP A 338 8.74 -19.32 21.39
CA ASP A 338 7.41 -18.99 21.87
C ASP A 338 6.97 -19.94 22.99
N LEU A 339 6.88 -19.39 24.21
CA LEU A 339 6.40 -20.08 25.42
C LEU A 339 5.04 -19.54 25.88
N SER A 340 4.32 -18.82 25.02
CA SER A 340 3.13 -18.11 25.42
C SER A 340 2.01 -19.02 25.93
N ARG A 341 1.31 -18.56 26.96
CA ARG A 341 0.18 -19.27 27.59
C ARG A 341 0.54 -20.67 28.09
N THR A 342 1.79 -20.89 28.46
CA THR A 342 2.28 -22.09 29.15
C THR A 342 2.38 -21.84 30.66
N ASP A 343 2.71 -22.86 31.43
CA ASP A 343 3.10 -22.74 32.84
C ASP A 343 4.63 -22.59 33.04
N ALA A 344 5.36 -22.14 32.01
CA ALA A 344 6.78 -21.82 32.11
C ALA A 344 7.04 -20.78 33.23
N GLY A 345 7.97 -21.09 34.12
CA GLY A 345 8.43 -20.19 35.19
C GLY A 345 9.93 -19.89 35.08
N ASP A 346 10.53 -19.42 36.17
CA ASP A 346 11.92 -18.94 36.18
C ASP A 346 12.96 -20.00 35.80
N GLU A 347 12.68 -21.28 36.06
CA GLU A 347 13.52 -22.41 35.62
C GLU A 347 13.58 -22.54 34.08
N ALA A 348 12.51 -22.14 33.37
CA ALA A 348 12.54 -22.10 31.92
C ALA A 348 13.54 -21.05 31.43
N LEU A 349 13.55 -19.85 32.03
CA LEU A 349 14.46 -18.78 31.64
C LEU A 349 15.94 -19.15 31.85
N LYS A 350 16.26 -19.92 32.89
CA LYS A 350 17.61 -20.50 33.07
C LYS A 350 18.05 -21.36 31.89
N THR A 351 17.13 -22.15 31.33
CA THR A 351 17.42 -22.96 30.15
C THR A 351 17.52 -22.10 28.89
N ILE A 352 16.63 -21.12 28.73
CA ILE A 352 16.58 -20.19 27.59
C ILE A 352 17.87 -19.38 27.47
N ALA A 353 18.47 -19.01 28.60
CA ALA A 353 19.73 -18.31 28.65
C ALA A 353 20.85 -19.06 27.88
N GLY A 354 20.76 -20.38 27.72
CA GLY A 354 21.69 -21.18 26.93
C GLY A 354 21.54 -21.09 25.41
N PHE A 355 20.63 -20.26 24.88
CA PHE A 355 20.38 -20.09 23.44
C PHE A 355 20.89 -18.72 22.95
N PRO A 356 22.17 -18.61 22.55
CA PRO A 356 22.87 -17.32 22.45
C PRO A 356 22.36 -16.39 21.33
N HIS A 357 21.63 -16.92 20.35
CA HIS A 357 21.20 -16.19 19.15
C HIS A 357 19.71 -15.86 19.14
N LEU A 358 19.02 -16.03 20.26
CA LEU A 358 17.62 -15.64 20.38
C LEU A 358 17.45 -14.14 20.12
N GLN A 359 16.63 -13.84 19.11
CA GLN A 359 16.19 -12.50 18.76
C GLN A 359 14.79 -12.22 19.30
N THR A 360 13.94 -13.24 19.40
CA THR A 360 12.55 -13.12 19.84
C THR A 360 12.22 -14.13 20.93
N ILE A 361 11.68 -13.65 22.05
CA ILE A 361 11.15 -14.49 23.13
C ILE A 361 9.74 -14.03 23.47
N LEU A 362 8.78 -14.95 23.39
CA LEU A 362 7.38 -14.71 23.73
C LEU A 362 7.02 -15.43 25.04
N LEU A 363 6.75 -14.66 26.10
CA LEU A 363 6.46 -15.16 27.45
C LEU A 363 5.07 -14.76 27.93
N GLN A 364 4.19 -14.29 27.05
CA GLN A 364 2.91 -13.75 27.50
C GLN A 364 2.06 -14.79 28.25
N ASN A 365 1.48 -14.39 29.38
CA ASN A 365 0.69 -15.22 30.28
C ASN A 365 1.43 -16.49 30.74
N THR A 366 2.66 -16.32 31.22
CA THR A 366 3.48 -17.38 31.84
C THR A 366 3.70 -17.11 33.33
N ALA A 367 4.27 -18.06 34.06
CA ALA A 367 4.55 -17.95 35.50
C ALA A 367 5.93 -17.33 35.83
N VAL A 368 6.53 -16.62 34.86
CA VAL A 368 7.82 -15.94 35.01
C VAL A 368 7.73 -14.75 35.96
N THR A 369 8.75 -14.59 36.80
CA THR A 369 8.91 -13.50 37.77
C THR A 369 10.25 -12.75 37.58
N ASP A 370 10.49 -11.74 38.41
CA ASP A 370 11.75 -10.99 38.40
C ASP A 370 12.98 -11.89 38.57
N ASP A 371 12.86 -12.97 39.33
CA ASP A 371 13.96 -13.89 39.64
C ASP A 371 14.41 -14.66 38.39
N GLY A 372 13.52 -14.90 37.43
CA GLY A 372 13.86 -15.55 36.17
C GLY A 372 14.52 -14.60 35.17
N LEU A 373 14.10 -13.32 35.16
CA LEU A 373 14.49 -12.39 34.12
C LEU A 373 15.99 -12.07 34.11
N ILE A 374 16.63 -12.11 35.28
CA ILE A 374 18.08 -11.90 35.44
C ILE A 374 18.92 -12.80 34.51
N HIS A 375 18.40 -13.97 34.14
CA HIS A 375 19.11 -14.91 33.27
C HIS A 375 19.17 -14.45 31.80
N LEU A 376 18.35 -13.48 31.40
CA LEU A 376 18.32 -12.99 30.02
C LEU A 376 19.45 -11.99 29.70
N GLU A 377 20.15 -11.44 30.70
CA GLU A 377 21.22 -10.43 30.51
C GLU A 377 22.31 -10.85 29.51
N GLN A 378 22.56 -12.17 29.39
CA GLN A 378 23.57 -12.70 28.48
C GLN A 378 23.12 -12.82 27.02
N LEU A 379 21.84 -12.58 26.71
CA LEU A 379 21.29 -12.69 25.36
C LEU A 379 21.54 -11.40 24.55
N SER A 380 22.75 -11.26 24.03
CA SER A 380 23.19 -10.05 23.30
C SER A 380 22.47 -9.79 21.98
N PHE A 381 21.69 -10.75 21.47
CA PHE A 381 20.94 -10.66 20.22
C PHE A 381 19.43 -10.43 20.41
N LEU A 382 18.95 -10.37 21.66
CA LEU A 382 17.53 -10.23 21.95
C LEU A 382 17.02 -8.85 21.50
N GLU A 383 16.07 -8.85 20.56
CA GLU A 383 15.45 -7.63 20.03
C GLU A 383 13.98 -7.50 20.43
N ASN A 384 13.27 -8.62 20.58
CA ASN A 384 11.84 -8.65 20.87
C ASN A 384 11.57 -9.50 22.10
N LEU A 385 11.01 -8.89 23.14
CA LEU A 385 10.66 -9.57 24.38
C LEU A 385 9.22 -9.25 24.77
N ASN A 386 8.37 -10.27 24.81
CA ASN A 386 6.98 -10.11 25.22
C ASN A 386 6.75 -10.65 26.63
N LEU A 387 6.47 -9.75 27.58
CA LEU A 387 6.21 -10.04 29.00
C LEU A 387 4.75 -9.80 29.39
N TYR A 388 3.84 -9.69 28.42
CA TYR A 388 2.42 -9.41 28.67
C TYR A 388 1.80 -10.39 29.68
N GLY A 389 1.17 -9.89 30.74
CA GLY A 389 0.47 -10.72 31.73
C GLY A 389 1.40 -11.64 32.53
N THR A 390 2.65 -11.24 32.76
CA THR A 390 3.62 -11.97 33.60
C THR A 390 3.78 -11.31 34.99
N GLY A 391 4.40 -12.00 35.94
CA GLY A 391 4.61 -11.51 37.30
C GLY A 391 5.71 -10.44 37.46
N ILE A 392 6.26 -9.94 36.36
CA ILE A 392 7.41 -9.01 36.33
C ILE A 392 7.07 -7.67 36.99
N SER A 393 7.98 -7.14 37.80
CA SER A 393 7.85 -5.86 38.49
C SER A 393 8.96 -4.88 38.12
N GLU A 394 8.97 -3.71 38.76
CA GLU A 394 10.00 -2.67 38.55
C GLU A 394 11.43 -3.16 38.84
N LYS A 395 11.59 -4.26 39.60
CA LYS A 395 12.90 -4.86 39.89
C LYS A 395 13.64 -5.36 38.66
N SER A 396 12.90 -5.70 37.61
CA SER A 396 13.42 -6.23 36.35
C SER A 396 13.83 -5.14 35.34
N LEU A 397 13.52 -3.87 35.61
CA LEU A 397 13.88 -2.77 34.70
C LEU A 397 15.39 -2.65 34.43
N PRO A 398 16.30 -2.79 35.41
CA PRO A 398 17.75 -2.76 35.17
C PRO A 398 18.23 -3.84 34.20
N VAL A 399 17.62 -5.03 34.25
CA VAL A 399 17.92 -6.15 33.35
C VAL A 399 17.45 -5.83 31.93
N LEU A 400 16.24 -5.29 31.79
CA LEU A 400 15.66 -4.96 30.49
C LEU A 400 16.47 -3.90 29.74
N VAL A 401 17.03 -2.92 30.46
CA VAL A 401 17.86 -1.86 29.85
C VAL A 401 19.31 -2.27 29.61
N SER A 402 19.80 -3.34 30.24
CA SER A 402 21.16 -3.85 30.02
C SER A 402 21.28 -4.62 28.70
N LEU A 403 20.16 -5.08 28.13
CA LEU A 403 20.09 -5.78 26.85
C LEU A 403 20.47 -4.84 25.69
N PRO A 404 21.61 -5.07 25.00
CA PRO A 404 22.20 -4.08 24.10
C PRO A 404 21.44 -3.88 22.79
N ARG A 405 20.53 -4.81 22.44
CA ARG A 405 19.80 -4.82 21.17
C ARG A 405 18.29 -4.84 21.33
N LEU A 406 17.77 -4.72 22.55
CA LEU A 406 16.33 -4.75 22.79
C LEU A 406 15.66 -3.57 22.08
N LYS A 407 14.70 -3.88 21.19
CA LYS A 407 13.97 -2.90 20.37
C LYS A 407 12.50 -2.86 20.74
N ASN A 408 11.87 -4.01 20.92
CA ASN A 408 10.44 -4.13 21.20
C ASN A 408 10.21 -4.85 22.53
N LEU A 409 9.50 -4.20 23.44
CA LEU A 409 9.24 -4.68 24.77
C LEU A 409 7.75 -4.54 25.09
N PHE A 410 7.07 -5.65 25.35
CA PHE A 410 5.63 -5.65 25.68
C PHE A 410 5.45 -5.84 27.18
N LEU A 411 4.91 -4.83 27.87
CA LEU A 411 4.81 -4.80 29.34
C LEU A 411 3.36 -4.71 29.85
N TRP A 412 2.38 -4.87 28.97
CA TRP A 412 0.97 -4.79 29.36
C TRP A 412 0.62 -5.85 30.44
N GLU A 413 -0.28 -5.52 31.36
CA GLU A 413 -0.67 -6.39 32.48
C GLU A 413 0.52 -6.98 33.30
N THR A 414 1.65 -6.27 33.38
CA THR A 414 2.73 -6.57 34.33
C THR A 414 2.54 -5.80 35.64
N ASN A 415 3.36 -6.10 36.66
CA ASN A 415 3.38 -5.36 37.93
C ASN A 415 4.29 -4.11 37.89
N ILE A 416 4.60 -3.58 36.69
CA ILE A 416 5.38 -2.35 36.51
C ILE A 416 4.42 -1.15 36.47
N GLY A 417 4.66 -0.15 37.32
CA GLY A 417 3.82 1.05 37.34
C GLY A 417 3.99 1.94 36.09
N GLN A 418 2.91 2.62 35.68
CA GLN A 418 2.92 3.54 34.53
C GLN A 418 3.97 4.64 34.64
N ALA A 419 4.24 5.13 35.86
CA ALA A 419 5.27 6.14 36.12
C ALA A 419 6.68 5.60 35.83
N ALA A 420 6.95 4.34 36.19
CA ALA A 420 8.23 3.68 35.92
C ALA A 420 8.40 3.43 34.41
N ILE A 421 7.34 3.01 33.71
CA ILE A 421 7.35 2.86 32.24
C ILE A 421 7.61 4.20 31.55
N SER A 422 6.92 5.26 31.97
CA SER A 422 7.11 6.60 31.40
C SER A 422 8.55 7.08 31.57
N LYS A 423 9.15 6.83 32.74
CA LYS A 423 10.56 7.11 33.01
C LYS A 423 11.50 6.27 32.13
N LEU A 424 11.20 4.98 31.97
CA LEU A 424 11.96 4.07 31.11
C LEU A 424 11.96 4.55 29.64
N GLN A 425 10.79 4.91 29.11
CA GLN A 425 10.64 5.43 27.75
C GLN A 425 11.41 6.75 27.54
N GLN A 426 11.40 7.65 28.53
CA GLN A 426 12.18 8.89 28.48
C GLN A 426 13.69 8.65 28.47
N GLN A 427 14.16 7.66 29.24
CA GLN A 427 15.59 7.32 29.31
C GLN A 427 16.07 6.52 28.09
N HIS A 428 15.18 5.74 27.46
CA HIS A 428 15.50 4.88 26.32
C HIS A 428 14.54 5.15 25.15
N PRO A 429 14.61 6.33 24.50
CA PRO A 429 13.63 6.75 23.48
C PRO A 429 13.63 5.89 22.20
N LYS A 430 14.64 5.03 22.01
CA LYS A 430 14.72 4.08 20.88
C LYS A 430 14.08 2.73 21.19
N LEU A 431 13.78 2.44 22.46
CA LEU A 431 13.08 1.23 22.87
C LEU A 431 11.58 1.47 22.63
N ASN A 432 10.96 0.62 21.82
CA ASN A 432 9.52 0.60 21.62
C ASN A 432 8.87 -0.18 22.76
N ILE A 433 8.17 0.52 23.64
CA ILE A 433 7.45 -0.09 24.77
C ILE A 433 5.96 -0.14 24.43
N GLU A 434 5.46 -1.36 24.29
CA GLU A 434 4.05 -1.63 23.97
C GLU A 434 3.29 -1.98 25.27
N LEU A 435 2.34 -1.12 25.62
CA LEU A 435 1.45 -1.30 26.78
C LEU A 435 0.06 -1.80 26.36
N GLY A 436 -0.05 -2.32 25.13
CA GLY A 436 -1.33 -2.65 24.54
C GLY A 436 -2.08 -1.41 24.09
N ALA A 437 -3.33 -1.62 23.71
CA ALA A 437 -4.27 -0.58 23.35
C ALA A 437 -4.63 0.23 24.59
N ASP A 438 -4.41 1.54 24.57
CA ASP A 438 -4.95 2.47 25.56
C ASP A 438 -6.48 2.34 25.58
N GLU A 439 -7.06 1.97 26.73
CA GLU A 439 -8.51 1.86 26.89
C GLU A 439 -9.20 3.20 26.55
N ASP A 440 -8.51 4.33 26.69
CA ASP A 440 -9.02 5.65 26.34
C ASP A 440 -9.02 5.90 24.80
N VAL A 441 -8.16 5.21 24.04
CA VAL A 441 -8.08 5.32 22.57
C VAL A 441 -9.12 4.43 21.89
N PHE A 442 -9.48 3.31 22.52
CA PHE A 442 -10.60 2.48 22.11
C PHE A 442 -11.81 2.80 22.95
N GLY A 443 -12.43 3.96 22.69
CA GLY A 443 -13.67 4.35 23.36
C GLY A 443 -14.65 3.17 23.43
N ASP A 444 -15.33 3.03 24.57
CA ASP A 444 -16.15 1.88 24.98
C ASP A 444 -16.61 1.02 23.80
N ALA A 445 -15.98 -0.15 23.64
CA ALA A 445 -16.29 -1.02 22.53
C ALA A 445 -17.80 -1.34 22.50
N LYS A 446 -18.45 -1.03 21.37
CA LYS A 446 -19.91 -1.15 21.22
C LYS A 446 -20.32 -2.56 20.82
N LEU A 447 -21.25 -3.14 21.56
CA LEU A 447 -21.80 -4.46 21.26
C LEU A 447 -22.65 -4.44 19.99
N LYS A 448 -22.68 -5.58 19.29
CA LYS A 448 -23.61 -5.82 18.19
C LYS A 448 -25.00 -6.22 18.72
N PRO A 449 -26.09 -5.83 18.03
CA PRO A 449 -27.43 -6.28 18.38
C PRO A 449 -27.54 -7.81 18.34
N PRO A 450 -28.40 -8.41 19.19
CA PRO A 450 -28.64 -9.84 19.16
C PRO A 450 -29.40 -10.22 17.88
N ALA A 451 -29.19 -11.44 17.38
CA ALA A 451 -30.00 -11.95 16.28
C ALA A 451 -31.27 -12.61 16.83
N ILE A 452 -32.42 -12.37 16.20
CA ILE A 452 -33.70 -12.98 16.57
C ILE A 452 -33.90 -14.20 15.67
N ALA A 453 -33.74 -15.40 16.24
CA ALA A 453 -33.94 -16.67 15.58
C ALA A 453 -35.41 -17.10 15.65
N SER A 454 -36.04 -17.28 14.49
CA SER A 454 -37.39 -17.84 14.33
C SER A 454 -37.50 -18.56 12.99
N GLU A 455 -38.32 -19.61 12.91
CA GLU A 455 -38.55 -20.35 11.67
C GLU A 455 -39.39 -19.54 10.66
N LYS A 456 -40.32 -18.72 11.17
CA LYS A 456 -41.26 -17.90 10.40
C LYS A 456 -41.57 -16.61 11.14
N ASP A 457 -42.18 -15.66 10.44
CA ASP A 457 -42.65 -14.38 11.01
C ASP A 457 -44.17 -14.35 11.25
N ILE A 458 -44.88 -15.40 10.78
CA ILE A 458 -46.33 -15.59 10.92
C ILE A 458 -46.58 -16.94 11.60
N PHE A 459 -47.53 -16.98 12.54
CA PHE A 459 -47.93 -18.20 13.24
C PHE A 459 -49.44 -18.23 13.56
N ARG A 460 -49.99 -19.43 13.83
CA ARG A 460 -51.43 -19.62 14.13
C ARG A 460 -51.70 -19.74 15.64
N ASP A 461 -51.07 -20.71 16.29
CA ASP A 461 -51.33 -21.00 17.71
C ASP A 461 -50.25 -20.41 18.61
N THR A 462 -49.07 -21.01 18.59
CA THR A 462 -47.91 -20.56 19.36
C THR A 462 -46.65 -20.66 18.50
N MET A 463 -45.65 -19.86 18.83
CA MET A 463 -44.35 -19.89 18.17
C MET A 463 -43.24 -19.68 19.18
N SER A 464 -42.16 -20.45 19.02
CA SER A 464 -40.94 -20.24 19.79
C SER A 464 -40.04 -19.24 19.07
N ILE A 465 -39.57 -18.25 19.80
CA ILE A 465 -38.54 -17.31 19.35
C ILE A 465 -37.32 -17.46 20.26
N ALA A 466 -36.14 -17.42 19.68
CA ALA A 466 -34.89 -17.44 20.42
C ALA A 466 -34.05 -16.23 20.04
N PHE A 467 -33.15 -15.82 20.93
CA PHE A 467 -32.09 -14.89 20.57
C PHE A 467 -30.76 -15.61 20.52
N GLU A 468 -29.96 -15.24 19.52
CA GLU A 468 -28.58 -15.68 19.39
C GLU A 468 -27.65 -14.54 19.81
N LEU A 469 -26.77 -14.88 20.76
CA LEU A 469 -25.77 -13.98 21.30
C LEU A 469 -24.54 -13.96 20.38
N PRO A 470 -24.19 -12.80 19.77
CA PRO A 470 -22.99 -12.71 18.95
C PRO A 470 -21.70 -12.73 19.78
N PHE A 471 -21.77 -12.54 21.11
CA PHE A 471 -20.59 -12.37 21.96
C PHE A 471 -20.72 -13.11 23.31
N LYS A 472 -19.70 -13.91 23.65
CA LYS A 472 -19.68 -14.72 24.87
C LYS A 472 -19.63 -13.82 26.13
N GLY A 473 -20.55 -14.04 27.06
CA GLY A 473 -20.64 -13.28 28.32
C GLY A 473 -21.42 -11.96 28.24
N ALA A 474 -22.03 -11.63 27.11
CA ALA A 474 -23.03 -10.55 27.03
C ALA A 474 -24.42 -11.06 27.45
N THR A 475 -25.24 -10.17 28.00
CA THR A 475 -26.64 -10.43 28.40
C THR A 475 -27.59 -9.77 27.41
N ILE A 476 -28.69 -10.43 27.05
CA ILE A 476 -29.74 -9.86 26.22
C ILE A 476 -30.90 -9.39 27.10
N ARG A 477 -31.37 -8.17 26.85
CA ARG A 477 -32.60 -7.65 27.43
C ARG A 477 -33.63 -7.36 26.35
N TYR A 478 -34.91 -7.61 26.64
CA TYR A 478 -35.97 -7.53 25.65
C TYR A 478 -37.33 -7.09 26.21
N THR A 479 -38.19 -6.62 25.31
CA THR A 479 -39.61 -6.32 25.51
C THR A 479 -40.44 -7.04 24.45
N LEU A 480 -41.72 -7.32 24.76
CA LEU A 480 -42.66 -8.06 23.89
C LEU A 480 -43.86 -7.21 23.46
N ASP A 481 -43.95 -5.97 23.93
CA ASP A 481 -45.03 -5.03 23.66
C ASP A 481 -44.62 -3.88 22.72
N GLY A 482 -43.37 -3.91 22.25
CA GLY A 482 -42.80 -2.87 21.38
C GLY A 482 -42.32 -1.62 22.12
N THR A 483 -42.25 -1.62 23.46
CA THR A 483 -41.58 -0.54 24.22
C THR A 483 -40.06 -0.63 24.07
N GLU A 484 -39.34 0.50 24.13
CA GLU A 484 -37.87 0.45 24.07
C GLU A 484 -37.31 -0.29 25.29
N PRO A 485 -36.48 -1.34 25.11
CA PRO A 485 -35.90 -2.07 26.22
C PRO A 485 -34.83 -1.21 26.90
N ASP A 486 -34.93 -1.09 28.23
CA ASP A 486 -33.96 -0.39 29.07
C ASP A 486 -33.24 -1.37 30.02
N SER A 487 -32.52 -0.83 31.01
CA SER A 487 -31.84 -1.62 32.04
C SER A 487 -32.80 -2.38 32.98
N ASN A 488 -34.11 -2.17 32.89
CA ASN A 488 -35.15 -2.88 33.64
C ASN A 488 -35.92 -3.91 32.80
N ALA A 489 -35.72 -3.92 31.47
CA ALA A 489 -36.36 -4.87 30.57
C ALA A 489 -36.01 -6.33 30.89
N LEU A 490 -36.85 -7.27 30.46
CA LEU A 490 -36.71 -8.69 30.79
C LEU A 490 -35.37 -9.25 30.30
N VAL A 491 -34.70 -10.06 31.12
CA VAL A 491 -33.46 -10.73 30.75
C VAL A 491 -33.77 -12.04 30.02
N TYR A 492 -33.13 -12.28 28.89
CA TYR A 492 -33.30 -13.52 28.13
C TYR A 492 -32.43 -14.65 28.69
N GLU A 493 -33.08 -15.74 29.10
CA GLU A 493 -32.42 -16.94 29.62
C GLU A 493 -32.68 -18.19 28.75
N LYS A 494 -33.84 -18.26 28.10
CA LYS A 494 -34.30 -19.41 27.31
C LYS A 494 -35.29 -18.97 26.23
N PRO A 495 -35.48 -19.78 25.17
CA PRO A 495 -36.45 -19.48 24.12
C PRO A 495 -37.84 -19.12 24.66
N LEU A 496 -38.45 -18.12 24.04
CA LEU A 496 -39.73 -17.54 24.45
C LEU A 496 -40.86 -18.13 23.61
N LEU A 497 -41.97 -18.48 24.25
CA LEU A 497 -43.17 -18.90 23.56
C LEU A 497 -44.14 -17.71 23.44
N ILE A 498 -44.47 -17.31 22.23
CA ILE A 498 -45.47 -16.28 21.95
C ILE A 498 -46.76 -16.91 21.43
N ASN A 499 -47.90 -16.36 21.84
CA ASN A 499 -49.24 -16.88 21.51
C ASN A 499 -50.20 -15.78 21.01
N ARG A 500 -49.69 -14.58 20.74
CA ARG A 500 -50.43 -13.42 20.23
C ARG A 500 -49.49 -12.58 19.37
N SER A 501 -50.02 -11.72 18.51
CA SER A 501 -49.15 -10.82 17.73
C SER A 501 -48.25 -10.00 18.66
N THR A 502 -46.93 -10.06 18.45
CA THR A 502 -45.92 -9.60 19.40
C THR A 502 -44.86 -8.76 18.67
N GLU A 503 -44.61 -7.54 19.16
CA GLU A 503 -43.46 -6.74 18.73
C GLU A 503 -42.30 -6.98 19.70
N VAL A 504 -41.26 -7.64 19.21
CA VAL A 504 -40.07 -7.98 20.00
C VAL A 504 -39.02 -6.92 19.76
N ARG A 505 -38.51 -6.34 20.84
CA ARG A 505 -37.32 -5.48 20.82
C ARG A 505 -36.28 -6.03 21.77
N ALA A 506 -35.02 -6.05 21.37
CA ALA A 506 -33.96 -6.61 22.20
C ALA A 506 -32.61 -5.92 21.96
N PHE A 507 -31.78 -5.82 22.99
CA PHE A 507 -30.42 -5.30 22.89
C PHE A 507 -29.44 -6.14 23.71
N SER A 508 -28.16 -6.05 23.36
CA SER A 508 -27.06 -6.73 24.06
C SER A 508 -26.36 -5.75 25.01
N GLN A 509 -26.08 -6.20 26.23
CA GLN A 509 -25.31 -5.43 27.21
C GLN A 509 -24.23 -6.29 27.89
N LYS A 510 -23.13 -5.66 28.28
CA LYS A 510 -22.04 -6.26 29.07
C LYS A 510 -21.36 -5.16 29.90
N PRO A 511 -21.02 -5.38 31.17
CA PRO A 511 -20.26 -4.40 31.96
C PRO A 511 -18.96 -4.00 31.26
N GLY A 512 -18.66 -2.69 31.21
CA GLY A 512 -17.48 -2.13 30.55
C GLY A 512 -17.57 -2.02 29.02
N TRP A 513 -18.77 -2.15 28.44
CA TRP A 513 -19.01 -2.05 26.99
C TRP A 513 -20.24 -1.17 26.73
N LEU A 514 -20.27 -0.43 25.61
CA LEU A 514 -21.51 0.22 25.18
C LEU A 514 -22.52 -0.84 24.77
N SER A 515 -23.76 -0.62 25.19
CA SER A 515 -24.90 -1.42 24.76
C SER A 515 -25.09 -1.32 23.25
N SER A 516 -25.60 -2.40 22.65
CA SER A 516 -25.98 -2.36 21.24
C SER A 516 -27.21 -1.48 21.03
N GLU A 517 -27.43 -1.05 19.79
CA GLU A 517 -28.78 -0.58 19.40
C GLU A 517 -29.81 -1.72 19.57
N PRO A 518 -31.08 -1.40 19.86
CA PRO A 518 -32.12 -2.42 19.92
C PRO A 518 -32.46 -2.95 18.52
N VAL A 519 -32.49 -4.28 18.38
CA VAL A 519 -33.09 -4.95 17.22
C VAL A 519 -34.61 -5.01 17.41
N ARG A 520 -35.36 -4.90 16.31
CA ARG A 520 -36.82 -4.94 16.28
C ARG A 520 -37.29 -6.03 15.31
N ARG A 521 -38.25 -6.86 15.72
CA ARG A 521 -38.98 -7.77 14.82
C ARG A 521 -40.43 -7.92 15.26
N PHE A 522 -41.35 -7.90 14.31
CA PHE A 522 -42.78 -8.08 14.58
C PHE A 522 -43.25 -9.46 14.12
N PHE A 523 -43.80 -10.23 15.04
CA PHE A 523 -44.39 -11.53 14.77
C PHE A 523 -45.91 -11.41 14.75
N ALA A 524 -46.49 -11.76 13.61
CA ALA A 524 -47.93 -11.66 13.42
C ALA A 524 -48.60 -12.99 13.71
N ARG A 525 -49.61 -12.98 14.58
CA ARG A 525 -50.52 -14.10 14.73
C ARG A 525 -51.63 -13.96 13.70
N ALA A 526 -51.86 -15.01 12.92
CA ALA A 526 -52.97 -15.09 11.99
C ALA A 526 -53.86 -16.26 12.39
N ASN A 527 -54.83 -15.96 13.26
CA ASN A 527 -55.78 -16.91 13.82
C ASN A 527 -56.80 -17.34 12.76
N PHE A 528 -57.26 -16.40 11.92
CA PHE A 528 -58.34 -16.66 10.98
C PHE A 528 -57.84 -16.79 9.53
N GLU A 529 -58.34 -17.80 8.84
CA GLU A 529 -58.16 -17.96 7.40
C GLU A 529 -59.21 -17.13 6.66
N ILE A 530 -58.76 -16.35 5.68
CA ILE A 530 -59.63 -15.45 4.92
C ILE A 530 -60.22 -16.26 3.76
N ASN A 531 -61.53 -16.47 3.79
CA ASN A 531 -62.24 -17.27 2.78
C ASN A 531 -62.29 -16.56 1.42
N ASP A 532 -62.51 -15.25 1.42
CA ASP A 532 -62.47 -14.44 0.20
C ASP A 532 -61.98 -13.02 0.49
N ILE A 533 -61.37 -12.39 -0.52
CA ILE A 533 -60.89 -11.01 -0.45
C ILE A 533 -61.17 -10.26 -1.74
N ALA A 534 -61.93 -9.18 -1.63
CA ALA A 534 -62.19 -8.25 -2.72
C ALA A 534 -61.34 -6.99 -2.57
N LEU A 535 -60.61 -6.63 -3.62
CA LEU A 535 -59.70 -5.48 -3.66
C LEU A 535 -60.26 -4.37 -4.54
N THR A 536 -60.25 -3.14 -4.05
CA THR A 536 -60.64 -1.96 -4.81
C THR A 536 -59.69 -0.78 -4.53
N PRO A 537 -59.01 -0.22 -5.54
CA PRO A 537 -58.95 -0.69 -6.94
C PRO A 537 -58.25 -2.06 -7.08
N GLN A 538 -58.27 -2.64 -8.27
CA GLN A 538 -57.41 -3.78 -8.59
C GLN A 538 -55.93 -3.33 -8.61
N PRO A 539 -54.98 -4.22 -8.26
CA PRO A 539 -53.55 -3.89 -8.30
C PRO A 539 -53.09 -3.55 -9.71
N ASP A 540 -52.00 -2.79 -9.83
CA ASP A 540 -51.40 -2.47 -11.13
C ASP A 540 -50.95 -3.76 -11.85
N GLU A 541 -51.17 -3.84 -13.16
CA GLU A 541 -50.85 -5.02 -13.97
C GLU A 541 -49.40 -5.49 -13.83
N ARG A 542 -48.46 -4.54 -13.59
CA ARG A 542 -47.04 -4.84 -13.39
C ARG A 542 -46.75 -5.55 -12.08
N TYR A 543 -47.60 -5.36 -11.07
CA TYR A 543 -47.41 -5.83 -9.70
C TYR A 543 -48.71 -6.42 -9.14
N LYS A 544 -49.34 -7.32 -9.90
CA LYS A 544 -50.62 -7.95 -9.54
C LYS A 544 -50.52 -9.28 -8.78
N GLY A 545 -49.31 -9.83 -8.64
CA GLY A 545 -49.08 -11.11 -7.95
C GLY A 545 -50.06 -12.20 -8.38
N LYS A 546 -50.61 -12.94 -7.41
CA LYS A 546 -51.73 -13.89 -7.57
C LYS A 546 -53.11 -13.23 -7.31
N GLY A 547 -53.20 -11.91 -7.46
CA GLY A 547 -54.37 -11.12 -7.06
C GLY A 547 -54.59 -11.17 -5.55
N GLY A 548 -55.86 -11.18 -5.12
CA GLY A 548 -56.26 -11.18 -3.71
C GLY A 548 -55.57 -12.26 -2.85
N LYS A 549 -55.34 -13.44 -3.41
CA LYS A 549 -54.65 -14.56 -2.73
C LYS A 549 -53.25 -14.22 -2.26
N THR A 550 -52.58 -13.26 -2.90
CA THR A 550 -51.24 -12.81 -2.48
C THR A 550 -51.30 -12.26 -1.05
N LEU A 551 -52.37 -11.57 -0.67
CA LEU A 551 -52.48 -10.95 0.64
C LEU A 551 -52.93 -11.92 1.75
N THR A 552 -53.14 -13.20 1.42
CA THR A 552 -53.75 -14.18 2.32
C THR A 552 -53.09 -15.56 2.22
N ASP A 553 -51.94 -15.68 1.55
CA ASP A 553 -51.24 -16.97 1.37
C ASP A 553 -50.19 -17.24 2.44
N PHE A 554 -50.06 -16.35 3.43
CA PHE A 554 -49.09 -16.42 4.53
C PHE A 554 -47.63 -16.44 4.05
N VAL A 555 -47.35 -15.91 2.86
CA VAL A 555 -46.01 -15.80 2.29
C VAL A 555 -45.55 -14.35 2.36
N LYS A 556 -44.61 -14.08 3.28
CA LYS A 556 -44.03 -12.74 3.41
C LYS A 556 -43.23 -12.34 2.17
N GLY A 557 -43.42 -11.10 1.75
CA GLY A 557 -42.62 -10.47 0.71
C GLY A 557 -41.20 -10.20 1.19
N THR A 558 -40.23 -10.35 0.27
CA THR A 558 -38.83 -9.95 0.52
C THR A 558 -38.62 -8.49 0.15
N THR A 559 -37.44 -7.92 0.47
CA THR A 559 -37.06 -6.57 0.02
C THR A 559 -37.02 -6.42 -1.51
N ASN A 560 -37.01 -7.54 -2.25
CA ASN A 560 -37.21 -7.53 -3.70
C ASN A 560 -38.70 -7.43 -4.06
N PHE A 561 -39.14 -6.23 -4.41
CA PHE A 561 -40.52 -5.95 -4.83
C PHE A 561 -40.94 -6.63 -6.15
N GLY A 562 -39.98 -7.11 -6.95
CA GLY A 562 -40.23 -7.84 -8.20
C GLY A 562 -40.47 -9.35 -8.02
N SER A 563 -40.45 -9.86 -6.78
CA SER A 563 -40.56 -11.29 -6.47
C SER A 563 -41.92 -11.92 -6.80
N GLY A 564 -42.94 -11.13 -7.11
CA GLY A 564 -44.31 -11.60 -7.33
C GLY A 564 -45.11 -11.85 -6.03
N ALA A 565 -44.50 -11.65 -4.87
CA ALA A 565 -45.11 -11.72 -3.54
C ALA A 565 -45.72 -10.39 -3.06
N TRP A 566 -45.81 -9.39 -3.95
CA TRP A 566 -46.31 -8.07 -3.62
C TRP A 566 -47.42 -7.63 -4.55
N LEU A 567 -48.42 -6.93 -4.00
CA LEU A 567 -49.41 -6.17 -4.74
C LEU A 567 -49.07 -4.67 -4.73
N GLY A 568 -48.90 -4.09 -5.91
CA GLY A 568 -48.52 -2.68 -6.07
C GLY A 568 -49.68 -1.79 -6.50
N TYR A 569 -49.80 -0.62 -5.84
CA TYR A 569 -50.81 0.39 -6.15
C TYR A 569 -50.18 1.77 -6.24
N GLN A 570 -50.34 2.45 -7.38
CA GLN A 570 -49.75 3.77 -7.60
C GLN A 570 -50.78 4.89 -7.41
N GLY A 571 -50.49 5.86 -6.54
CA GLY A 571 -51.26 7.09 -6.39
C GLY A 571 -52.68 6.91 -5.86
N ARG A 572 -52.98 5.79 -5.20
CA ARG A 572 -54.33 5.41 -4.76
C ARG A 572 -54.30 4.76 -3.39
N HIS A 573 -55.37 4.96 -2.62
CA HIS A 573 -55.63 4.16 -1.43
C HIS A 573 -56.14 2.77 -1.83
N VAL A 574 -55.97 1.79 -0.94
CA VAL A 574 -56.42 0.41 -1.16
C VAL A 574 -57.56 0.11 -0.20
N LEU A 575 -58.63 -0.47 -0.71
CA LEU A 575 -59.71 -1.03 0.08
C LEU A 575 -59.70 -2.55 -0.08
N ALA A 576 -59.45 -3.27 1.00
CA ALA A 576 -59.60 -4.71 1.07
C ALA A 576 -60.88 -5.05 1.85
N MET A 577 -61.75 -5.86 1.26
CA MET A 577 -62.93 -6.42 1.92
C MET A 577 -62.70 -7.91 2.10
N LEU A 578 -62.52 -8.34 3.34
CA LEU A 578 -62.25 -9.71 3.72
C LEU A 578 -63.55 -10.38 4.17
N ASP A 579 -63.80 -11.62 3.75
CA ASP A 579 -64.85 -12.50 4.28
C ASP A 579 -64.18 -13.67 5.04
N LEU A 580 -64.48 -13.81 6.33
CA LEU A 580 -64.02 -14.94 7.15
C LEU A 580 -64.86 -16.21 6.94
N GLY A 581 -65.95 -16.14 6.16
CA GLY A 581 -66.90 -17.22 5.89
C GLY A 581 -67.92 -17.45 7.01
N LYS A 582 -67.56 -17.13 8.26
CA LYS A 582 -68.42 -17.21 9.46
C LYS A 582 -68.16 -16.03 10.40
N VAL A 583 -69.10 -15.80 11.32
CA VAL A 583 -68.93 -14.77 12.35
C VAL A 583 -67.94 -15.26 13.38
N GLU A 584 -66.87 -14.50 13.57
CA GLU A 584 -65.78 -14.76 14.51
C GLU A 584 -65.52 -13.53 15.37
N THR A 585 -64.88 -13.72 16.53
CA THR A 585 -64.45 -12.59 17.36
C THR A 585 -63.05 -12.16 16.93
N VAL A 586 -62.94 -10.95 16.38
CA VAL A 586 -61.69 -10.37 15.89
C VAL A 586 -61.28 -9.18 16.74
N GLU A 587 -59.99 -8.98 16.89
CA GLU A 587 -59.44 -7.90 17.74
C GLU A 587 -58.27 -7.16 17.09
N ARG A 588 -57.73 -7.67 15.97
CA ARG A 588 -56.59 -7.03 15.31
C ARG A 588 -56.53 -7.35 13.83
N VAL A 589 -56.05 -6.37 13.06
CA VAL A 589 -55.62 -6.57 11.67
C VAL A 589 -54.17 -6.12 11.54
N THR A 590 -53.37 -6.92 10.85
CA THR A 590 -51.98 -6.61 10.54
C THR A 590 -51.79 -6.57 9.03
N VAL A 591 -51.22 -5.49 8.52
CA VAL A 591 -50.92 -5.32 7.09
C VAL A 591 -49.41 -5.30 6.90
N GLY A 592 -48.87 -6.17 6.07
CA GLY A 592 -47.46 -6.13 5.68
C GLY A 592 -47.23 -5.19 4.50
N ALA A 593 -46.15 -4.42 4.54
CA ALA A 593 -45.79 -3.45 3.50
C ALA A 593 -44.28 -3.29 3.33
N LEU A 594 -43.88 -2.74 2.18
CA LEU A 594 -42.49 -2.42 1.82
C LEU A 594 -42.27 -0.90 1.81
N GLU A 595 -41.09 -0.46 2.24
CA GLU A 595 -40.55 0.87 1.98
C GLU A 595 -39.28 0.76 1.14
N SER A 596 -39.29 1.44 -0.01
CA SER A 596 -38.16 1.54 -0.94
C SER A 596 -38.32 2.88 -1.67
N ASP A 597 -37.62 3.89 -1.17
CA ASP A 597 -37.76 5.27 -1.59
C ASP A 597 -37.32 5.50 -3.06
N GLY A 598 -36.20 4.92 -3.49
CA GLY A 598 -35.70 5.00 -4.87
C GLY A 598 -36.76 4.70 -5.95
N PRO A 599 -37.48 3.57 -5.88
CA PRO A 599 -38.61 3.24 -6.77
C PRO A 599 -39.96 3.87 -6.35
N TRP A 600 -39.96 4.82 -5.42
CA TRP A 600 -41.12 5.61 -4.97
C TRP A 600 -42.13 4.80 -4.17
N ILE A 601 -41.69 3.75 -3.48
CA ILE A 601 -42.51 2.87 -2.65
C ILE A 601 -42.43 3.33 -1.20
N PHE A 602 -43.57 3.69 -0.62
CA PHE A 602 -43.64 4.15 0.76
C PHE A 602 -44.61 3.32 1.58
N TYR A 603 -44.35 3.22 2.88
CA TYR A 603 -45.29 2.62 3.80
C TYR A 603 -46.67 3.31 3.79
N PRO A 604 -47.73 2.61 4.20
CA PRO A 604 -49.04 3.21 4.40
C PRO A 604 -48.96 4.40 5.38
N LYS A 605 -49.61 5.52 5.05
CA LYS A 605 -49.81 6.68 5.93
C LYS A 605 -50.86 6.40 7.02
N GLY A 606 -51.65 5.34 6.87
CA GLY A 606 -52.62 4.95 7.87
C GLY A 606 -53.46 3.75 7.45
N ILE A 607 -54.14 3.16 8.41
CA ILE A 607 -55.05 2.03 8.23
C ILE A 607 -56.34 2.32 9.00
N GLU A 608 -57.48 2.16 8.34
CA GLU A 608 -58.82 2.29 8.92
C GLU A 608 -59.53 0.94 8.82
N ILE A 609 -60.14 0.48 9.92
CA ILE A 609 -60.79 -0.83 10.01
C ILE A 609 -62.25 -0.63 10.40
N SER A 610 -63.13 -1.26 9.61
CA SER A 610 -64.54 -1.40 9.93
C SER A 610 -64.96 -2.85 9.80
N VAL A 611 -65.88 -3.31 10.65
CA VAL A 611 -66.33 -4.70 10.68
C VAL A 611 -67.85 -4.81 10.49
N SER A 612 -68.31 -5.96 10.00
CA SER A 612 -69.72 -6.25 9.76
C SER A 612 -70.02 -7.74 9.95
N ALA A 613 -71.19 -8.07 10.48
CA ALA A 613 -71.68 -9.45 10.53
C ALA A 613 -72.49 -9.84 9.27
N ASP A 614 -73.12 -8.86 8.60
CA ASP A 614 -74.09 -9.06 7.51
C ASP A 614 -73.56 -8.65 6.12
N GLY A 615 -72.37 -8.03 6.07
CA GLY A 615 -71.73 -7.54 4.84
C GLY A 615 -72.35 -6.26 4.28
N LYS A 616 -73.35 -5.68 4.97
CA LYS A 616 -74.07 -4.47 4.56
C LYS A 616 -73.77 -3.30 5.49
N ASN A 617 -73.88 -3.53 6.80
CA ASN A 617 -73.69 -2.52 7.83
C ASN A 617 -72.29 -2.63 8.43
N TYR A 618 -71.41 -1.68 8.11
CA TYR A 618 -70.04 -1.66 8.60
C TYR A 618 -69.87 -0.66 9.75
N LYS A 619 -69.40 -1.13 10.90
CA LYS A 619 -69.06 -0.31 12.06
C LYS A 619 -67.55 -0.05 12.10
N PRO A 620 -67.07 1.21 12.15
CA PRO A 620 -65.65 1.51 12.36
C PRO A 620 -65.21 1.05 13.75
N VAL A 621 -64.08 0.34 13.83
CA VAL A 621 -63.52 -0.20 15.08
C VAL A 621 -62.12 0.31 15.38
N ALA A 622 -61.35 0.71 14.34
CA ALA A 622 -59.99 1.20 14.53
C ALA A 622 -59.57 2.18 13.45
N LYS A 623 -58.69 3.12 13.82
CA LYS A 623 -57.96 3.98 12.89
C LYS A 623 -56.60 4.29 13.46
N LYS A 624 -55.54 4.03 12.68
CA LYS A 624 -54.16 4.32 13.06
C LYS A 624 -53.45 5.05 11.93
N ALA A 625 -52.79 6.16 12.25
CA ALA A 625 -51.98 6.92 11.32
C ALA A 625 -50.50 6.57 11.51
N TYR A 626 -49.73 6.64 10.44
CA TYR A 626 -48.30 6.41 10.41
C TYR A 626 -47.60 7.59 9.73
N PRO A 627 -46.44 8.02 10.24
CA PRO A 627 -45.70 9.12 9.65
C PRO A 627 -45.17 8.71 8.27
N THR A 628 -45.23 9.64 7.32
CA THR A 628 -44.51 9.52 6.05
C THR A 628 -43.02 9.66 6.30
N ALA A 629 -42.18 8.91 5.59
CA ALA A 629 -40.73 9.07 5.63
C ALA A 629 -40.35 10.55 5.38
N THR A 630 -39.36 11.04 6.13
CA THR A 630 -38.88 12.44 6.10
C THR A 630 -37.49 12.60 5.49
N ALA A 631 -36.82 11.49 5.22
CA ALA A 631 -35.52 11.39 4.57
C ALA A 631 -35.37 10.01 3.94
N THR A 632 -34.31 9.80 3.17
CA THR A 632 -33.98 8.50 2.58
C THR A 632 -33.77 7.44 3.66
N LYS A 633 -34.23 6.22 3.41
CA LYS A 633 -34.12 5.09 4.35
C LYS A 633 -33.70 3.80 3.63
N PRO A 634 -32.98 2.88 4.30
CA PRO A 634 -32.73 1.55 3.74
C PRO A 634 -34.04 0.85 3.37
N VAL A 635 -33.99 -0.01 2.35
CA VAL A 635 -35.14 -0.82 1.92
C VAL A 635 -35.51 -1.79 3.03
N GLU A 636 -36.77 -1.75 3.48
CA GLU A 636 -37.23 -2.51 4.64
C GLU A 636 -38.68 -2.98 4.43
N THR A 637 -39.00 -4.15 4.97
CA THR A 637 -40.37 -4.65 5.10
C THR A 637 -40.85 -4.49 6.54
N ASN A 638 -42.12 -4.15 6.73
CA ASN A 638 -42.66 -3.94 8.07
C ASN A 638 -44.12 -4.38 8.16
N ASN A 639 -44.55 -4.72 9.37
CA ASN A 639 -45.91 -5.14 9.69
C ASN A 639 -46.63 -4.04 10.47
N PHE A 640 -47.74 -3.56 9.93
CA PHE A 640 -48.55 -2.48 10.47
C PHE A 640 -49.76 -3.07 11.19
N SER A 641 -49.57 -3.34 12.49
CA SER A 641 -50.59 -3.93 13.34
C SER A 641 -51.49 -2.89 14.01
N VAL A 642 -52.79 -3.10 13.89
CA VAL A 642 -53.84 -2.21 14.40
C VAL A 642 -54.79 -3.02 15.30
N PRO A 643 -54.61 -2.96 16.63
CA PRO A 643 -55.53 -3.59 17.58
C PRO A 643 -56.79 -2.75 17.79
N PHE A 644 -57.87 -3.40 18.18
CA PHE A 644 -59.15 -2.82 18.58
C PHE A 644 -59.86 -3.74 19.59
N ALA A 645 -60.96 -3.27 20.18
CA ALA A 645 -61.71 -4.08 21.14
C ALA A 645 -62.28 -5.35 20.47
N PRO A 646 -62.23 -6.53 21.12
CA PRO A 646 -62.77 -7.77 20.59
C PRO A 646 -64.20 -7.58 20.09
N THR A 647 -64.45 -7.85 18.80
CA THR A 647 -65.71 -7.57 18.14
C THR A 647 -66.12 -8.75 17.25
N ALA A 648 -67.37 -9.19 17.36
CA ALA A 648 -67.93 -10.22 16.49
C ALA A 648 -68.13 -9.70 15.06
N ALA A 649 -67.53 -10.36 14.08
CA ALA A 649 -67.56 -9.97 12.67
C ALA A 649 -67.39 -11.16 11.74
N ARG A 650 -68.00 -11.09 10.55
CA ARG A 650 -67.70 -11.98 9.41
C ARG A 650 -66.93 -11.25 8.32
N PHE A 651 -67.28 -9.99 8.08
CA PHE A 651 -66.69 -9.16 7.04
C PHE A 651 -65.84 -8.06 7.65
N ILE A 652 -64.64 -7.87 7.11
CA ILE A 652 -63.70 -6.85 7.58
C ILE A 652 -63.33 -5.96 6.40
N LYS A 653 -63.49 -4.66 6.58
CA LYS A 653 -63.11 -3.63 5.62
C LYS A 653 -61.85 -2.96 6.12
N VAL A 654 -60.75 -3.16 5.39
CA VAL A 654 -59.43 -2.60 5.70
C VAL A 654 -59.09 -1.57 4.63
N LYS A 655 -59.09 -0.30 5.01
CA LYS A 655 -58.74 0.81 4.14
C LYS A 655 -57.33 1.26 4.44
N ILE A 656 -56.44 1.03 3.49
CA ILE A 656 -55.00 1.29 3.58
C ILE A 656 -54.71 2.60 2.84
N LEU A 657 -54.27 3.60 3.61
CA LEU A 657 -54.06 4.95 3.13
C LEU A 657 -52.65 5.10 2.57
N SER A 658 -52.49 5.08 1.24
CA SER A 658 -51.26 5.53 0.58
C SER A 658 -50.93 7.01 0.85
N ASN A 659 -49.65 7.38 0.76
CA ASN A 659 -49.21 8.78 0.72
C ASN A 659 -49.71 9.53 -0.53
N LEU A 660 -50.20 8.81 -1.55
CA LEU A 660 -50.67 9.27 -2.86
C LEU A 660 -49.59 9.93 -3.73
N ARG A 661 -48.71 10.74 -3.15
CA ARG A 661 -47.63 11.44 -3.82
C ARG A 661 -46.33 11.35 -3.02
N ASN A 662 -45.21 11.42 -3.73
CA ASN A 662 -43.88 11.47 -3.15
C ASN A 662 -43.71 12.69 -2.23
N PRO A 663 -43.06 12.55 -1.07
CA PRO A 663 -42.86 13.62 -0.11
C PRO A 663 -41.91 14.71 -0.63
N PRO A 664 -41.89 15.91 -0.02
CA PRO A 664 -41.13 17.06 -0.54
C PRO A 664 -39.62 16.86 -0.67
N TRP A 665 -39.01 16.04 0.20
CA TRP A 665 -37.56 15.76 0.17
C TRP A 665 -37.15 14.79 -0.94
N HIS A 666 -38.11 14.04 -1.49
CA HIS A 666 -37.82 12.99 -2.47
C HIS A 666 -37.48 13.61 -3.84
N PRO A 667 -36.48 13.11 -4.60
CA PRO A 667 -36.07 13.69 -5.88
C PRO A 667 -37.19 13.87 -6.91
N ALA A 668 -38.23 13.05 -6.84
CA ALA A 668 -39.45 13.14 -7.64
C ALA A 668 -40.67 13.65 -6.85
N ALA A 669 -40.51 14.70 -6.03
CA ALA A 669 -41.54 15.27 -5.17
C ALA A 669 -42.86 15.54 -5.93
N GLY A 670 -43.99 15.24 -5.28
CA GLY A 670 -45.33 15.50 -5.84
C GLY A 670 -45.79 14.53 -6.94
N LYS A 671 -44.94 13.64 -7.46
CA LYS A 671 -45.35 12.58 -8.40
C LYS A 671 -46.08 11.44 -7.67
N PRO A 672 -46.96 10.66 -8.34
CA PRO A 672 -47.68 9.57 -7.70
C PRO A 672 -46.75 8.48 -7.15
N CYS A 673 -46.88 8.17 -5.86
CA CYS A 673 -46.07 7.15 -5.18
C CYS A 673 -46.78 5.80 -5.15
N TRP A 674 -46.02 4.75 -4.86
CA TRP A 674 -46.50 3.39 -4.70
C TRP A 674 -46.78 3.04 -3.24
N VAL A 675 -47.75 2.15 -3.03
CA VAL A 675 -47.87 1.33 -1.82
C VAL A 675 -47.82 -0.14 -2.25
N PHE A 676 -46.95 -0.91 -1.60
CA PHE A 676 -46.75 -2.35 -1.86
C PHE A 676 -47.17 -3.14 -0.63
N LEU A 677 -48.00 -4.16 -0.84
CA LEU A 677 -48.60 -4.98 0.21
C LEU A 677 -48.32 -6.46 -0.05
N ASP A 678 -47.86 -7.19 0.95
CA ASP A 678 -47.61 -8.64 0.86
C ASP A 678 -48.67 -9.46 1.59
N GLU A 679 -49.15 -9.02 2.77
CA GLU A 679 -50.07 -9.82 3.59
C GLU A 679 -51.09 -8.95 4.35
N ILE A 680 -52.31 -9.47 4.55
CA ILE A 680 -53.31 -8.97 5.50
C ILE A 680 -53.73 -10.13 6.41
N MET A 681 -53.38 -10.02 7.70
CA MET A 681 -53.69 -11.02 8.71
C MET A 681 -54.73 -10.52 9.69
N VAL A 682 -55.58 -11.43 10.17
CA VAL A 682 -56.63 -11.16 11.15
C VAL A 682 -56.41 -12.04 12.37
N GLU A 683 -56.43 -11.41 13.54
CA GLU A 683 -56.34 -12.07 14.85
C GLU A 683 -57.63 -11.99 15.66
#